data_AF-A0A9D5D3W9-F1
#
_entry.id   AF-A0A9D5D3W9-F1
#
_cell.length_a   1.000
_cell.length_b   1.000
_cell.length_c   1.000
_cell.angle_alpha   90.00
_cell.angle_beta   90.00
_cell.angle_gamma   90.00
#
_symmetry.space_group_name_H-M   'P 1'
#
loop_
_entity.id
_entity.type
_entity.pdbx_description
1 polymer ?
#
loop_
_entity_poly.entity_id
_entity_poly.type
_entity_poly.pdbx_seq_one_letter_code
_entity_poly.pdbx_strand_id
1 'polypeptide(L)'
;MDIQGDPQIFLWSGSTRTWRTGPWNGLRYSGIPEMQTYSMFTFAYVENQDEIYYSFNIGDPSIISRLIVNQTGSTQRFVWLNQTGSWNLFWFAPKDQCDSLSPCGPNGVCDPNNSPICDCLQGFVPKSPTNWALRDGTDGCVRKTELDCRNRTDGFVKVAEAKLPDTSSSIVNMTLSLDDCKAKCLLNCSCVAYASANISDGGTGCITWSTGLTDPCRLYTFAGQDLFVRLAAKDLVARRESISYGGHYNIDAERSRENNLDLPLFNLETIVEATDDFSMENKLGEGGFGPVYKGQLADGKEIAVKRLAKTSVQGSDEFKNEVMLIAKLQHRNLVQLIGCCIHGEERMLVYEYMPNRSLDAFLFDKSKGAFGYMSPEYAMDGIFSVKSDVFSFGVLVLEIISGKKNRGIYLSDPKLNLLGRAWSLWKDGIALELVNESLGFAFPMTDVLRCIKVGLLCVQERPEDRPTMSSVVLMLGSESATLPNPRQPGFVTTRVPLEMDSSSSKQDSVSINEISVTMFEVSQGLNTLMLGQSIGEGQTLVSANKIYELGFFIPAGSTKRYLGIWYHQLPVQTIVWVANRERPVSDSSGIFTIDTQGSLLIRDSKGTVLVLSSSTNTKGSNQTMAKLMDSGNFVLKPTNYSEDFLWQSFDHPTDTFLPGMVLGGQNQVITSWKSSDDPAAGDFSLGLGPNGTHQLLIRQRGQVTNSQNFSLVLEMATYFYNFSYVPLSGL
;
A
#
# COMPACT_ATOMS: atom_id res chain seq x y z
N MET A 1 0.07 -15.58 -12.68
CA MET A 1 0.01 -16.87 -12.03
C MET A 1 1.10 -17.75 -12.60
N ASP A 2 1.95 -18.29 -11.76
CA ASP A 2 2.70 -19.51 -12.01
C ASP A 2 1.84 -20.63 -11.42
N ILE A 3 1.64 -21.70 -12.16
CA ILE A 3 0.83 -22.86 -11.75
C ILE A 3 1.71 -24.07 -11.45
N GLN A 4 3.04 -23.91 -11.47
CA GLN A 4 3.96 -24.96 -11.05
C GLN A 4 3.93 -25.07 -9.52
N GLY A 5 3.73 -26.29 -9.01
CA GLY A 5 3.54 -26.52 -7.57
C GLY A 5 2.24 -25.89 -7.06
N ASP A 6 2.33 -25.04 -6.04
CA ASP A 6 1.18 -24.29 -5.49
C ASP A 6 1.04 -22.94 -6.24
N PRO A 7 -0.12 -22.54 -6.79
CA PRO A 7 -0.20 -21.37 -7.66
C PRO A 7 0.17 -20.04 -6.98
N GLN A 8 0.92 -19.18 -7.67
CA GLN A 8 1.37 -17.87 -7.17
C GLN A 8 1.28 -16.80 -8.25
N ILE A 9 1.08 -15.53 -7.90
CA ILE A 9 1.12 -14.43 -8.86
C ILE A 9 2.45 -13.68 -8.75
N PHE A 10 2.97 -13.28 -9.89
CA PHE A 10 4.20 -12.49 -10.00
C PHE A 10 3.89 -11.15 -10.67
N LEU A 11 4.61 -10.13 -10.23
CA LEU A 11 4.79 -8.89 -10.96
C LEU A 11 6.01 -9.04 -11.86
N TRP A 12 5.87 -8.63 -13.11
CA TRP A 12 6.89 -8.75 -14.14
C TRP A 12 7.31 -7.38 -14.64
N SER A 13 8.60 -7.24 -14.93
CA SER A 13 9.19 -6.17 -15.73
C SER A 13 9.75 -6.80 -17.00
N GLY A 14 9.01 -6.71 -18.12
CA GLY A 14 9.27 -7.53 -19.30
C GLY A 14 9.26 -9.03 -18.97
N SER A 15 10.41 -9.71 -19.10
CA SER A 15 10.56 -11.13 -18.75
C SER A 15 11.12 -11.39 -17.35
N THR A 16 11.40 -10.33 -16.58
CA THR A 16 12.03 -10.45 -15.25
C THR A 16 10.96 -10.40 -14.16
N ARG A 17 10.97 -11.38 -13.25
CA ARG A 17 10.11 -11.37 -12.05
C ARG A 17 10.66 -10.34 -11.07
N THR A 18 9.85 -9.39 -10.64
CA THR A 18 10.27 -8.33 -9.71
C THR A 18 9.66 -8.49 -8.31
N TRP A 19 8.49 -9.13 -8.22
CA TRP A 19 7.79 -9.38 -6.97
C TRP A 19 6.88 -10.61 -7.06
N ARG A 20 6.56 -11.20 -5.92
CA ARG A 20 5.79 -12.43 -5.79
C ARG A 20 4.73 -12.30 -4.68
N THR A 21 3.47 -12.61 -5.00
CA THR A 21 2.37 -12.67 -4.02
C THR A 21 2.49 -13.84 -3.06
N GLY A 22 3.22 -14.89 -3.42
CA GLY A 22 3.18 -16.19 -2.75
C GLY A 22 1.85 -16.92 -2.96
N PRO A 23 1.69 -18.12 -2.38
CA PRO A 23 0.49 -18.93 -2.62
C PRO A 23 -0.72 -18.40 -1.86
N TRP A 24 -1.89 -18.85 -2.28
CA TRP A 24 -3.14 -18.67 -1.55
C TRP A 24 -3.20 -19.63 -0.36
N ASN A 25 -3.31 -19.10 0.86
CA ASN A 25 -3.30 -19.92 2.08
C ASN A 25 -4.70 -20.24 2.62
N GLY A 26 -5.74 -20.13 1.78
CA GLY A 26 -7.14 -20.32 2.15
C GLY A 26 -7.85 -19.07 2.66
N LEU A 27 -7.10 -18.07 3.14
CA LEU A 27 -7.66 -16.78 3.55
C LEU A 27 -7.16 -15.63 2.67
N ARG A 28 -5.89 -15.70 2.24
CA ARG A 28 -5.20 -14.64 1.52
C ARG A 28 -3.98 -15.14 0.76
N TYR A 29 -3.42 -14.27 -0.08
CA TYR A 29 -2.06 -14.47 -0.59
C TYR A 29 -1.02 -14.18 0.51
N SER A 30 -0.08 -15.10 0.73
CA SER A 30 0.93 -14.99 1.81
C SER A 30 1.84 -13.75 1.72
N GLY A 31 2.00 -13.18 0.54
CA GLY A 31 2.76 -11.97 0.22
C GLY A 31 1.96 -10.67 0.41
N ILE A 32 0.68 -10.76 0.77
CA ILE A 32 -0.23 -9.62 0.93
C ILE A 32 -1.01 -9.79 2.24
N PRO A 33 -0.36 -9.61 3.40
CA PRO A 33 -1.00 -9.80 4.70
C PRO A 33 -2.21 -8.88 4.94
N GLU A 34 -2.31 -7.76 4.21
CA GLU A 34 -3.41 -6.79 4.25
C GLU A 34 -4.69 -7.31 3.58
N MET A 35 -4.63 -8.42 2.84
CA MET A 35 -5.81 -9.15 2.39
C MET A 35 -6.46 -9.87 3.58
N GLN A 36 -6.89 -9.12 4.58
CA GLN A 36 -7.76 -9.60 5.65
C GLN A 36 -9.21 -9.48 5.20
N THR A 37 -10.05 -10.37 5.70
CA THR A 37 -11.50 -10.37 5.49
C THR A 37 -12.10 -9.16 6.19
N TYR A 38 -12.14 -8.02 5.49
CA TYR A 38 -13.01 -6.91 5.85
C TYR A 38 -14.41 -7.22 5.31
N SER A 39 -15.47 -6.82 6.03
CA SER A 39 -16.85 -6.99 5.57
C SER A 39 -17.13 -6.39 4.18
N MET A 40 -16.25 -5.51 3.69
CA MET A 40 -16.38 -4.86 2.39
C MET A 40 -15.87 -5.67 1.19
N PHE A 41 -14.86 -6.54 1.36
CA PHE A 41 -14.27 -7.30 0.25
C PHE A 41 -14.47 -8.80 0.44
N THR A 42 -15.04 -9.42 -0.58
CA THR A 42 -15.10 -10.88 -0.69
C THR A 42 -14.09 -11.31 -1.73
N PHE A 43 -13.14 -12.14 -1.35
CA PHE A 43 -12.16 -12.72 -2.27
C PHE A 43 -12.60 -14.11 -2.66
N ALA A 44 -12.57 -14.42 -3.96
CA ALA A 44 -12.78 -15.76 -4.47
C ALA A 44 -11.48 -16.24 -5.09
N TYR A 45 -11.00 -17.37 -4.58
CA TYR A 45 -9.91 -18.12 -5.18
C TYR A 45 -10.46 -19.49 -5.54
N VAL A 46 -10.42 -19.82 -6.83
CA VAL A 46 -10.90 -21.08 -7.37
C VAL A 46 -9.73 -21.82 -7.98
N GLU A 47 -9.57 -23.07 -7.58
CA GLU A 47 -8.58 -23.99 -8.12
C GLU A 47 -9.24 -25.36 -8.28
N ASN A 48 -9.53 -25.72 -9.54
CA ASN A 48 -10.11 -27.01 -9.90
C ASN A 48 -9.48 -27.52 -11.21
N GLN A 49 -10.02 -28.59 -11.79
CA GLN A 49 -9.46 -29.21 -13.00
C GLN A 49 -9.63 -28.37 -14.26
N ASP A 50 -10.59 -27.45 -14.26
CA ASP A 50 -10.98 -26.66 -15.43
C ASP A 50 -10.38 -25.25 -15.38
N GLU A 51 -10.25 -24.67 -14.18
CA GLU A 51 -9.86 -23.27 -14.00
C GLU A 51 -9.09 -23.02 -12.69
N ILE A 52 -8.15 -22.07 -12.77
CA ILE A 52 -7.46 -21.50 -11.62
C ILE A 52 -7.57 -19.99 -11.73
N TYR A 53 -8.22 -19.35 -10.77
CA TYR A 53 -8.34 -17.90 -10.80
C TYR A 53 -8.54 -17.26 -9.43
N TYR A 54 -8.26 -15.96 -9.42
CA TYR A 54 -8.58 -15.05 -8.35
C TYR A 54 -9.54 -13.96 -8.84
N SER A 55 -10.56 -13.66 -8.05
CA SER A 55 -11.43 -12.51 -8.23
C SER A 55 -11.76 -11.88 -6.89
N PHE A 56 -12.23 -10.64 -6.91
CA PHE A 56 -12.75 -9.97 -5.73
C PHE A 56 -14.09 -9.32 -6.04
N ASN A 57 -14.96 -9.28 -5.05
CA ASN A 57 -16.25 -8.61 -5.09
C ASN A 57 -16.37 -7.64 -3.92
N ILE A 58 -17.27 -6.68 -4.06
CA ILE A 58 -17.57 -5.69 -3.03
C ILE A 58 -19.03 -5.89 -2.62
N GLY A 59 -19.26 -6.16 -1.33
CA GLY A 59 -20.62 -6.43 -0.82
C GLY A 59 -21.49 -5.17 -0.73
N ASP A 60 -20.88 -4.04 -0.36
CA ASP A 60 -21.56 -2.74 -0.30
C ASP A 60 -21.35 -1.98 -1.62
N PRO A 61 -22.41 -1.77 -2.43
CA PRO A 61 -22.30 -1.10 -3.72
C PRO A 61 -21.91 0.39 -3.61
N SER A 62 -21.96 1.00 -2.42
CA SER A 62 -21.48 2.37 -2.20
C SER A 62 -19.95 2.47 -2.17
N ILE A 63 -19.26 1.35 -1.99
CA ILE A 63 -17.80 1.29 -1.93
C ILE A 63 -17.26 1.10 -3.35
N ILE A 64 -16.45 2.06 -3.79
CA ILE A 64 -15.75 2.00 -5.07
C ILE A 64 -14.29 1.62 -4.80
N SER A 65 -13.81 0.54 -5.43
CA SER A 65 -12.41 0.11 -5.32
C SER A 65 -11.89 -0.46 -6.63
N ARG A 66 -10.59 -0.28 -6.85
CA ARG A 66 -9.86 -0.82 -8.00
C ARG A 66 -8.46 -1.25 -7.59
N LEU A 67 -7.90 -2.21 -8.30
CA LEU A 67 -6.50 -2.60 -8.21
C LEU A 67 -5.81 -2.18 -9.51
N ILE A 68 -4.64 -1.56 -9.45
CA ILE A 68 -3.90 -1.12 -10.64
C ILE A 68 -2.46 -1.62 -10.64
N VAL A 69 -1.90 -1.86 -11.82
CA VAL A 69 -0.44 -1.95 -12.01
C VAL A 69 0.02 -0.66 -12.66
N ASN A 70 0.85 0.09 -11.96
CA ASN A 70 1.31 1.38 -12.46
C ASN A 70 2.66 1.28 -13.20
N GLN A 71 3.00 2.36 -13.91
CA GLN A 71 4.22 2.49 -14.71
C GLN A 71 5.52 2.51 -13.89
N THR A 72 5.43 2.54 -12.55
CA THR A 72 6.61 2.48 -11.66
C THR A 72 6.92 1.06 -11.18
N GLY A 73 6.12 0.08 -11.60
CA GLY A 73 6.31 -1.31 -11.18
C GLY A 73 5.77 -1.61 -9.80
N SER A 74 4.61 -1.05 -9.48
CA SER A 74 3.87 -1.39 -8.26
C SER A 74 2.43 -1.77 -8.56
N THR A 75 1.93 -2.72 -7.78
CA THR A 75 0.52 -3.11 -7.72
C THR A 75 -0.13 -2.34 -6.58
N GLN A 76 -1.21 -1.60 -6.84
CA GLN A 76 -1.81 -0.67 -5.89
C GLN A 76 -3.33 -0.85 -5.83
N ARG A 77 -3.88 -1.07 -4.63
CA ARG A 77 -5.33 -1.07 -4.40
C ARG A 77 -5.76 0.31 -3.93
N PHE A 78 -6.75 0.88 -4.60
CA PHE A 78 -7.39 2.12 -4.20
C PHE A 78 -8.82 1.89 -3.73
N VAL A 79 -9.24 2.66 -2.74
CA VAL A 79 -10.63 2.76 -2.28
C VAL A 79 -11.03 4.23 -2.37
N TRP A 80 -12.20 4.50 -2.92
CA TRP A 80 -12.70 5.87 -3.05
C TRP A 80 -13.30 6.36 -1.72
N LEU A 81 -12.89 7.56 -1.29
CA LEU A 81 -13.44 8.19 -0.10
C LEU A 81 -14.43 9.29 -0.51
N ASN A 82 -15.73 9.02 -0.34
CA ASN A 82 -16.79 9.99 -0.66
C ASN A 82 -16.65 11.32 0.11
N GLN A 83 -16.13 11.28 1.34
CA GLN A 83 -15.98 12.46 2.20
C GLN A 83 -14.95 13.46 1.65
N THR A 84 -13.87 12.97 1.05
CA THR A 84 -12.78 13.81 0.51
C THR A 84 -12.88 13.98 -1.00
N GLY A 85 -13.64 13.11 -1.69
CA GLY A 85 -13.68 13.06 -3.14
C GLY A 85 -12.33 12.67 -3.75
N SER A 86 -11.61 11.75 -3.09
CA SER A 86 -10.28 11.32 -3.51
C SER A 86 -10.09 9.81 -3.39
N TRP A 87 -9.14 9.29 -4.18
CA TRP A 87 -8.68 7.90 -4.09
C TRP A 87 -7.72 7.75 -2.90
N ASN A 88 -8.05 6.87 -1.97
CA ASN A 88 -7.16 6.46 -0.89
C ASN A 88 -6.38 5.21 -1.29
N LEU A 89 -5.05 5.26 -1.20
CA LEU A 89 -4.20 4.09 -1.40
C LEU A 89 -4.39 3.14 -0.21
N PHE A 90 -5.09 2.03 -0.45
CA PHE A 90 -5.46 1.06 0.58
C PHE A 90 -4.32 0.09 0.89
N TRP A 91 -3.65 -0.42 -0.14
CA TRP A 91 -2.36 -1.11 -0.01
C TRP A 91 -1.62 -1.06 -1.34
N PHE A 92 -0.30 -1.30 -1.28
CA PHE A 92 0.52 -1.47 -2.48
C PHE A 92 1.61 -2.52 -2.24
N ALA A 93 2.16 -3.05 -3.32
CA ALA A 93 3.35 -3.89 -3.30
C ALA A 93 4.17 -3.69 -4.59
N PRO A 94 5.51 -3.80 -4.56
CA PRO A 94 6.39 -3.99 -3.40
C PRO A 94 6.40 -2.80 -2.43
N LYS A 95 6.62 -3.05 -1.13
CA LYS A 95 6.64 -2.02 -0.07
C LYS A 95 8.04 -1.60 0.36
N ASP A 96 8.92 -2.57 0.49
CA ASP A 96 10.27 -2.39 1.02
C ASP A 96 11.25 -3.40 0.39
N GLN A 97 12.49 -3.40 0.88
CA GLN A 97 13.56 -4.24 0.35
C GLN A 97 13.28 -5.75 0.47
N CYS A 98 12.52 -6.18 1.48
CA CYS A 98 12.16 -7.59 1.68
C CYS A 98 11.05 -8.08 0.74
N ASP A 99 10.39 -7.19 0.01
CA ASP A 99 9.46 -7.55 -1.05
C ASP A 99 10.15 -7.78 -2.40
N SER A 100 11.40 -7.34 -2.55
CA SER A 100 12.20 -7.67 -3.73
C SER A 100 12.34 -9.19 -3.86
N LEU A 101 12.54 -9.70 -5.08
CA LEU A 101 12.71 -11.14 -5.27
C LEU A 101 14.04 -11.61 -4.65
N SER A 102 13.97 -12.42 -3.58
CA SER A 102 15.10 -13.11 -2.94
C SER A 102 16.31 -12.23 -2.52
N PRO A 103 16.12 -11.13 -1.77
CA PRO A 103 17.22 -10.23 -1.35
C PRO A 103 18.26 -10.93 -0.45
N CYS A 104 17.86 -11.97 0.29
CA CYS A 104 18.71 -12.68 1.24
C CYS A 104 19.17 -14.07 0.73
N GLY A 105 18.97 -14.35 -0.56
CA GLY A 105 19.39 -15.60 -1.19
C GLY A 105 18.73 -16.86 -0.60
N PRO A 106 19.18 -18.06 -1.01
CA PRO A 106 18.60 -19.32 -0.56
C PRO A 106 18.82 -19.56 0.96
N ASN A 107 17.79 -20.04 1.66
CA ASN A 107 17.79 -20.30 3.10
C ASN A 107 18.14 -19.09 4.02
N GLY A 108 18.18 -17.87 3.47
CA GLY A 108 18.24 -16.62 4.23
C GLY A 108 16.83 -16.09 4.54
N VAL A 109 16.66 -15.34 5.60
CA VAL A 109 15.39 -14.75 6.04
C VAL A 109 15.50 -13.22 5.96
N CYS A 110 14.42 -12.55 5.52
CA CYS A 110 14.40 -11.09 5.42
C CYS A 110 13.47 -10.47 6.47
N ASP A 111 14.00 -9.63 7.34
CA ASP A 111 13.23 -8.84 8.30
C ASP A 111 13.52 -7.34 8.08
N PRO A 112 12.53 -6.54 7.61
CA PRO A 112 12.73 -5.11 7.40
C PRO A 112 13.01 -4.34 8.70
N ASN A 113 12.74 -4.94 9.87
CA ASN A 113 13.00 -4.34 11.18
C ASN A 113 14.39 -4.68 11.74
N ASN A 114 15.15 -5.55 11.07
CA ASN A 114 16.49 -5.93 11.52
C ASN A 114 17.59 -5.15 10.78
N SER A 115 18.78 -5.08 11.38
CA SER A 115 19.96 -4.48 10.76
C SER A 115 21.19 -5.37 10.99
N PRO A 116 21.68 -6.11 9.97
CA PRO A 116 21.23 -6.13 8.58
C PRO A 116 19.83 -6.77 8.39
N ILE A 117 19.16 -6.46 7.28
CA ILE A 117 17.81 -7.01 6.98
C ILE A 117 17.81 -8.51 6.71
N CYS A 118 18.98 -9.08 6.39
CA CYS A 118 19.15 -10.48 6.06
C CYS A 118 19.83 -11.25 7.21
N ASP A 119 19.20 -12.34 7.61
CA ASP A 119 19.75 -13.33 8.54
C ASP A 119 19.73 -14.74 7.92
N CYS A 120 20.44 -15.69 8.52
CA CYS A 120 20.29 -17.09 8.17
C CYS A 120 19.22 -17.75 9.05
N LEU A 121 18.46 -18.68 8.48
CA LEU A 121 17.58 -19.55 9.26
C LEU A 121 18.35 -20.28 10.37
N GLN A 122 17.68 -20.61 11.48
CA GLN A 122 18.30 -21.40 12.56
C GLN A 122 18.91 -22.69 11.99
N GLY A 123 20.15 -23.00 12.38
CA GLY A 123 20.90 -24.15 11.88
C GLY A 123 21.59 -23.93 10.52
N PHE A 124 21.56 -22.70 10.00
CA PHE A 124 22.27 -22.29 8.79
C PHE A 124 23.32 -21.21 9.09
N VAL A 125 24.29 -21.08 8.20
CA VAL A 125 25.37 -20.07 8.24
C VAL A 125 25.54 -19.44 6.85
N PRO A 126 26.07 -18.21 6.75
CA PRO A 126 26.28 -17.56 5.46
C PRO A 126 27.17 -18.40 4.55
N LYS A 127 26.75 -18.55 3.28
CA LYS A 127 27.54 -19.27 2.28
C LYS A 127 28.86 -18.54 1.98
N SER A 128 28.81 -17.21 1.93
CA SER A 128 29.96 -16.32 1.76
C SER A 128 30.03 -15.34 2.94
N PRO A 129 30.83 -15.61 3.98
CA PRO A 129 30.98 -14.71 5.12
C PRO A 129 31.47 -13.32 4.71
N THR A 130 32.31 -13.23 3.67
CA THR A 130 32.84 -11.96 3.15
C THR A 130 31.74 -11.09 2.55
N ASN A 131 30.90 -11.65 1.67
CA ASN A 131 29.78 -10.91 1.07
C ASN A 131 28.74 -10.56 2.14
N TRP A 132 28.47 -11.48 3.07
CA TRP A 132 27.55 -11.25 4.17
C TRP A 132 27.98 -10.08 5.07
N ALA A 133 29.30 -9.95 5.36
CA ALA A 133 29.85 -8.83 6.11
C ALA A 133 29.73 -7.48 5.37
N LEU A 134 29.72 -7.53 4.04
CA LEU A 134 29.44 -6.38 3.17
C LEU A 134 27.94 -6.09 2.97
N ARG A 135 27.07 -6.83 3.68
CA ARG A 135 25.60 -6.76 3.57
C ARG A 135 25.07 -7.22 2.20
N ASP A 136 25.83 -8.05 1.51
CA ASP A 136 25.37 -8.77 0.32
C ASP A 136 24.91 -10.18 0.74
N GLY A 137 23.58 -10.35 0.81
CA GLY A 137 22.94 -11.61 1.15
C GLY A 137 22.63 -12.52 -0.03
N THR A 138 22.99 -12.14 -1.26
CA THR A 138 22.54 -12.84 -2.49
C THR A 138 22.99 -14.30 -2.57
N ASP A 139 24.14 -14.62 -2.00
CA ASP A 139 24.67 -15.99 -1.89
C ASP A 139 23.85 -16.90 -0.98
N GLY A 140 23.06 -16.31 -0.08
CA GLY A 140 22.26 -17.01 0.92
C GLY A 140 23.07 -17.77 1.95
N CYS A 141 22.43 -18.81 2.50
CA CYS A 141 22.91 -19.58 3.62
C CYS A 141 22.96 -21.08 3.31
N VAL A 142 23.90 -21.76 3.96
CA VAL A 142 24.10 -23.22 3.90
C VAL A 142 23.93 -23.83 5.28
N ARG A 143 23.53 -25.10 5.34
CA ARG A 143 23.34 -25.82 6.60
C ARG A 143 24.66 -25.92 7.36
N LYS A 144 24.59 -25.73 8.68
CA LYS A 144 25.73 -25.94 9.57
C LYS A 144 26.05 -27.42 9.70
N THR A 145 25.03 -28.25 9.86
CA THR A 145 25.15 -29.71 9.96
C THR A 145 24.38 -30.40 8.84
N GLU A 146 24.99 -31.42 8.23
CA GLU A 146 24.32 -32.27 7.25
C GLU A 146 23.16 -33.06 7.87
N LEU A 147 22.11 -33.28 7.08
CA LEU A 147 20.94 -34.07 7.50
C LEU A 147 21.30 -35.55 7.61
N ASP A 148 20.74 -36.22 8.62
CA ASP A 148 20.88 -37.64 8.85
C ASP A 148 19.54 -38.36 8.66
N CYS A 149 19.06 -38.31 7.41
CA CYS A 149 17.79 -38.91 7.03
C CYS A 149 17.78 -40.43 7.21
N ARG A 150 18.90 -41.12 6.97
CA ARG A 150 18.98 -42.59 7.01
C ARG A 150 18.68 -43.14 8.39
N ASN A 151 19.18 -42.48 9.43
CA ASN A 151 18.93 -42.88 10.82
C ASN A 151 17.66 -42.23 11.40
N ARG A 152 16.95 -41.41 10.61
CA ARG A 152 15.70 -40.72 10.98
C ARG A 152 15.83 -39.88 12.27
N THR A 153 16.98 -39.23 12.44
CA THR A 153 17.27 -38.38 13.60
C THR A 153 16.94 -36.92 13.35
N ASP A 154 16.76 -36.51 12.09
CA ASP A 154 16.35 -35.16 11.72
C ASP A 154 15.04 -34.74 12.42
N GLY A 155 14.89 -33.44 12.62
CA GLY A 155 13.65 -32.82 13.07
C GLY A 155 13.40 -31.53 12.33
N PHE A 156 12.54 -30.68 12.88
CA PHE A 156 12.18 -29.40 12.27
C PHE A 156 12.25 -28.26 13.28
N VAL A 157 12.70 -27.11 12.80
CA VAL A 157 12.51 -25.82 13.48
C VAL A 157 11.32 -25.11 12.87
N LYS A 158 10.53 -24.44 13.72
CA LYS A 158 9.42 -23.60 13.30
C LYS A 158 9.95 -22.20 12.98
N VAL A 159 9.64 -21.70 11.80
CA VAL A 159 9.80 -20.30 11.38
C VAL A 159 8.40 -19.69 11.42
N ALA A 160 8.12 -18.93 12.48
CA ALA A 160 6.81 -18.33 12.69
C ALA A 160 6.60 -17.13 11.74
N GLU A 161 5.34 -16.87 11.39
CA GLU A 161 4.93 -15.64 10.69
C GLU A 161 5.67 -15.38 9.37
N ALA A 162 6.01 -16.44 8.63
CA ALA A 162 6.74 -16.32 7.38
C ALA A 162 5.83 -16.12 6.16
N LYS A 163 6.29 -15.34 5.17
CA LYS A 163 5.88 -15.51 3.77
C LYS A 163 6.40 -16.87 3.29
N LEU A 164 5.54 -17.76 2.80
CA LEU A 164 6.00 -19.06 2.33
C LEU A 164 7.02 -18.90 1.18
N PRO A 165 8.06 -19.75 1.08
CA PRO A 165 9.06 -19.70 0.01
C PRO A 165 8.44 -19.81 -1.39
N ASP A 166 9.24 -19.64 -2.43
CA ASP A 166 8.81 -19.94 -3.81
C ASP A 166 8.23 -21.37 -3.88
N THR A 167 7.05 -21.52 -4.49
CA THR A 167 6.33 -22.81 -4.55
C THR A 167 6.40 -23.46 -5.93
N SER A 168 7.12 -22.89 -6.91
CA SER A 168 7.27 -23.46 -8.26
C SER A 168 7.76 -24.92 -8.25
N SER A 169 8.50 -25.34 -7.21
CA SER A 169 9.00 -26.72 -7.03
C SER A 169 8.40 -27.44 -5.83
N SER A 170 7.29 -26.94 -5.28
CA SER A 170 6.61 -27.52 -4.12
C SER A 170 5.63 -28.63 -4.53
N ILE A 171 5.25 -29.48 -3.57
CA ILE A 171 4.21 -30.50 -3.75
C ILE A 171 3.11 -30.23 -2.72
N VAL A 172 1.88 -30.08 -3.20
CA VAL A 172 0.68 -29.84 -2.38
C VAL A 172 -0.17 -31.11 -2.26
N ASN A 173 -0.68 -31.37 -1.07
CA ASN A 173 -1.64 -32.44 -0.80
C ASN A 173 -2.65 -31.99 0.26
N MET A 174 -3.89 -31.73 -0.18
CA MET A 174 -4.97 -31.22 0.68
C MET A 174 -5.59 -32.27 1.61
N THR A 175 -5.30 -33.57 1.44
CA THR A 175 -5.89 -34.62 2.28
C THR A 175 -5.08 -34.92 3.54
N LEU A 176 -3.87 -34.36 3.66
CA LEU A 176 -2.99 -34.61 4.81
C LEU A 176 -3.22 -33.57 5.91
N SER A 177 -3.16 -34.03 7.16
CA SER A 177 -3.01 -33.15 8.32
C SER A 177 -1.58 -32.61 8.41
N LEU A 178 -1.36 -31.59 9.24
CA LEU A 178 -0.01 -31.04 9.47
C LEU A 178 0.93 -32.08 10.11
N ASP A 179 0.43 -32.93 11.00
CA ASP A 179 1.20 -34.01 11.62
C ASP A 179 1.56 -35.12 10.62
N ASP A 180 0.62 -35.49 9.73
CA ASP A 180 0.90 -36.43 8.64
C ASP A 180 1.90 -35.83 7.64
N CYS A 181 1.81 -34.52 7.39
CA CYS A 181 2.75 -33.78 6.56
C CYS A 181 4.18 -33.86 7.12
N LYS A 182 4.33 -33.65 8.43
CA LYS A 182 5.59 -33.82 9.16
C LYS A 182 6.12 -35.25 9.01
N ALA A 183 5.30 -36.26 9.28
CA ALA A 183 5.70 -37.67 9.20
C ALA A 183 6.14 -38.04 7.77
N LYS A 184 5.39 -37.60 6.76
CA LYS A 184 5.71 -37.82 5.33
C LYS A 184 7.00 -37.12 4.92
N CYS A 185 7.23 -35.89 5.39
CA CYS A 185 8.46 -35.15 5.11
C CYS A 185 9.69 -35.83 5.75
N LEU A 186 9.59 -36.36 6.99
CA LEU A 186 10.69 -37.11 7.62
C LEU A 186 11.08 -38.36 6.82
N LEU A 187 10.07 -39.08 6.28
CA LEU A 187 10.27 -40.28 5.47
C LEU A 187 10.91 -39.98 4.09
N ASN A 188 10.68 -38.79 3.55
CA ASN A 188 11.25 -38.37 2.27
C ASN A 188 12.57 -37.62 2.49
N CYS A 189 13.71 -38.24 2.18
CA CYS A 189 15.03 -37.63 2.38
C CYS A 189 15.29 -36.38 1.54
N SER A 190 14.53 -36.16 0.47
CA SER A 190 14.62 -34.93 -0.31
C SER A 190 13.84 -33.79 0.32
N CYS A 191 12.89 -34.06 1.22
CA CYS A 191 12.07 -33.02 1.84
C CYS A 191 12.90 -32.16 2.79
N VAL A 192 12.93 -30.85 2.54
CA VAL A 192 13.70 -29.88 3.34
C VAL A 192 12.83 -28.96 4.19
N ALA A 193 11.55 -28.82 3.88
CA ALA A 193 10.58 -28.05 4.66
C ALA A 193 9.15 -28.47 4.36
N TYR A 194 8.23 -28.14 5.26
CA TYR A 194 6.79 -28.27 5.06
C TYR A 194 5.99 -27.16 5.74
N ALA A 195 4.75 -26.95 5.31
CA ALA A 195 3.79 -26.05 5.95
C ALA A 195 2.35 -26.54 5.71
N SER A 196 1.38 -25.92 6.38
CA SER A 196 -0.04 -26.10 6.05
C SER A 196 -0.32 -25.55 4.64
N ALA A 197 -1.18 -26.18 3.85
CA ALA A 197 -1.57 -25.59 2.55
C ALA A 197 -2.66 -24.52 2.72
N ASN A 198 -3.57 -24.76 3.66
CA ASN A 198 -4.65 -23.86 4.03
C ASN A 198 -4.56 -23.59 5.54
N ILE A 199 -4.68 -22.34 5.97
CA ILE A 199 -4.66 -21.94 7.38
C ILE A 199 -6.04 -21.62 7.96
N SER A 200 -7.11 -21.71 7.16
CA SER A 200 -8.48 -21.58 7.64
C SER A 200 -8.83 -22.71 8.61
N ASP A 201 -9.73 -22.43 9.56
CA ASP A 201 -10.36 -23.43 10.44
C ASP A 201 -9.40 -24.39 11.17
N GLY A 202 -8.25 -23.88 11.63
CA GLY A 202 -7.26 -24.67 12.40
C GLY A 202 -6.17 -25.33 11.55
N GLY A 203 -6.16 -25.10 10.24
CA GLY A 203 -5.09 -25.51 9.33
C GLY A 203 -5.31 -26.90 8.72
N THR A 204 -5.32 -26.98 7.39
CA THR A 204 -5.50 -28.22 6.62
C THR A 204 -4.57 -28.28 5.41
N GLY A 205 -4.32 -29.49 4.94
CA GLY A 205 -3.47 -29.73 3.79
C GLY A 205 -1.97 -29.56 4.09
N CYS A 206 -1.17 -29.99 3.14
CA CYS A 206 0.28 -30.13 3.29
C CYS A 206 0.98 -29.60 2.05
N ILE A 207 1.89 -28.65 2.23
CA ILE A 207 2.83 -28.20 1.20
C ILE A 207 4.24 -28.60 1.61
N THR A 208 5.02 -29.17 0.68
CA THR A 208 6.38 -29.67 0.94
C THR A 208 7.37 -29.17 -0.11
N TRP A 209 8.61 -28.91 0.32
CA TRP A 209 9.71 -28.48 -0.56
C TRP A 209 10.81 -29.52 -0.59
N SER A 210 11.35 -29.78 -1.78
CA SER A 210 12.42 -30.79 -2.01
C SER A 210 13.78 -30.20 -2.38
N THR A 211 13.86 -28.88 -2.55
CA THR A 211 15.06 -28.13 -2.96
C THR A 211 15.33 -27.02 -1.95
N GLY A 212 16.52 -26.42 -1.99
CA GLY A 212 16.85 -25.27 -1.13
C GLY A 212 15.76 -24.20 -1.21
N LEU A 213 15.40 -23.62 -0.06
CA LEU A 213 14.33 -22.63 0.01
C LEU A 213 14.83 -21.37 -0.69
N THR A 214 14.19 -20.95 -1.77
CA THR A 214 14.50 -19.72 -2.51
C THR A 214 13.39 -18.69 -2.29
N ASP A 215 13.75 -17.41 -2.32
CA ASP A 215 12.89 -16.32 -1.83
C ASP A 215 12.34 -16.59 -0.41
N PRO A 216 13.21 -16.92 0.57
CA PRO A 216 12.75 -17.44 1.83
C PRO A 216 12.25 -16.28 2.68
N CYS A 217 10.98 -16.43 3.08
CA CYS A 217 10.40 -15.91 4.31
C CYS A 217 10.84 -14.49 4.66
N ARG A 218 10.26 -13.52 3.97
CA ARG A 218 9.92 -12.28 4.67
C ARG A 218 9.23 -12.66 5.97
N LEU A 219 9.75 -12.21 7.10
CA LEU A 219 9.06 -12.35 8.37
C LEU A 219 8.04 -11.22 8.49
N TYR A 220 6.79 -11.61 8.70
CA TYR A 220 5.76 -10.70 9.14
C TYR A 220 5.73 -10.69 10.66
N THR A 221 5.16 -9.63 11.19
CA THR A 221 5.03 -9.49 12.63
C THR A 221 3.81 -10.24 13.17
N PHE A 222 2.67 -10.30 12.43
CA PHE A 222 1.41 -10.88 12.93
C PHE A 222 0.45 -11.38 11.83
N ALA A 223 0.95 -11.80 10.67
CA ALA A 223 0.10 -12.16 9.53
C ALA A 223 0.73 -13.17 8.55
N GLY A 224 1.88 -13.73 8.88
CA GLY A 224 2.49 -14.75 8.07
C GLY A 224 1.93 -16.13 8.38
N GLN A 225 2.69 -17.13 7.99
CA GLN A 225 2.33 -18.52 8.15
C GLN A 225 3.52 -19.31 8.69
N ASP A 226 3.22 -20.31 9.51
CA ASP A 226 4.25 -21.20 10.05
C ASP A 226 4.88 -22.06 8.93
N LEU A 227 6.20 -21.99 8.83
CA LEU A 227 7.02 -22.87 7.99
C LEU A 227 7.90 -23.75 8.87
N PHE A 228 7.96 -25.04 8.60
CA PHE A 228 8.78 -25.98 9.35
C PHE A 228 9.98 -26.41 8.51
N VAL A 229 11.18 -25.99 8.91
CA VAL A 229 12.42 -26.24 8.17
C VAL A 229 13.17 -27.41 8.79
N ARG A 230 13.50 -28.42 7.99
CA ARG A 230 14.19 -29.63 8.45
C ARG A 230 15.60 -29.29 8.91
N LEU A 231 16.06 -29.83 10.03
CA LEU A 231 17.42 -29.69 10.56
C LEU A 231 17.92 -31.03 11.14
N ALA A 232 19.24 -31.18 11.20
CA ALA A 232 19.87 -32.29 11.90
C ALA A 232 19.61 -32.16 13.41
N ALA A 233 19.50 -33.29 14.12
CA ALA A 233 19.22 -33.32 15.56
C ALA A 233 20.10 -32.39 16.40
N LYS A 234 21.37 -32.24 16.03
CA LYS A 234 22.38 -31.42 16.72
C LYS A 234 22.04 -29.92 16.70
N ASP A 235 21.35 -29.45 15.66
CA ASP A 235 21.02 -28.03 15.49
C ASP A 235 19.62 -27.67 16.05
N LEU A 236 18.86 -28.68 16.50
CA LEU A 236 17.57 -28.47 17.18
C LEU A 236 17.74 -28.04 18.64
N VAL A 237 18.92 -28.28 19.24
CA VAL A 237 19.20 -28.03 20.65
C VAL A 237 20.25 -26.91 20.80
N ALA A 238 19.82 -25.66 20.69
CA ALA A 238 20.68 -24.51 20.99
C ALA A 238 19.91 -23.37 21.67
N ARG A 239 19.58 -23.56 22.96
CA ARG A 239 19.42 -22.50 23.99
C ARG A 239 19.35 -23.15 25.38
N ARG A 240 20.50 -23.58 25.90
CA ARG A 240 20.64 -24.06 27.28
C ARG A 240 21.94 -23.59 27.94
N GLU A 241 22.29 -22.31 27.79
CA GLU A 241 23.33 -21.69 28.63
C GLU A 241 22.91 -20.28 29.04
N SER A 242 22.09 -20.21 30.09
CA SER A 242 22.26 -19.21 31.15
C SER A 242 21.80 -19.84 32.46
N ILE A 243 22.66 -19.73 33.47
CA ILE A 243 22.58 -20.37 34.78
C ILE A 243 21.31 -19.90 35.52
N SER A 244 20.43 -20.82 35.93
CA SER A 244 19.37 -20.54 36.89
C SER A 244 19.83 -20.89 38.31
N TYR A 245 19.69 -19.93 39.23
CA TYR A 245 19.34 -20.25 40.61
C TYR A 245 17.81 -20.32 40.69
N GLY A 246 17.31 -21.38 41.33
CA GLY A 246 15.97 -21.92 41.12
C GLY A 246 14.78 -21.15 41.70
N GLY A 247 13.60 -21.63 41.31
CA GLY A 247 12.29 -21.29 41.88
C GLY A 247 11.17 -21.85 40.99
N HIS A 248 10.37 -22.76 41.54
CA HIS A 248 9.23 -23.43 40.90
C HIS A 248 8.09 -22.45 40.50
N TYR A 249 7.48 -22.67 39.32
CA TYR A 249 6.04 -22.92 39.07
C TYR A 249 5.51 -22.41 37.71
N ASN A 250 4.63 -23.25 37.15
CA ASN A 250 3.59 -23.10 36.12
C ASN A 250 3.91 -23.06 34.61
N ILE A 251 3.35 -24.10 33.98
CA ILE A 251 3.22 -24.40 32.56
C ILE A 251 2.09 -23.52 32.03
N ASP A 252 2.43 -22.35 31.46
CA ASP A 252 1.57 -21.55 30.54
C ASP A 252 2.34 -20.35 29.91
N ALA A 253 3.67 -20.30 30.06
CA ALA A 253 4.51 -19.16 29.68
C ALA A 253 5.30 -19.34 28.37
N GLU A 254 4.87 -20.21 27.45
CA GLU A 254 5.64 -20.55 26.23
C GLU A 254 5.43 -19.63 25.01
N ARG A 255 4.72 -18.49 25.13
CA ARG A 255 4.38 -17.65 23.96
C ARG A 255 5.12 -16.31 23.83
N SER A 256 6.17 -16.02 24.60
CA SER A 256 6.79 -14.68 24.54
C SER A 256 8.32 -14.58 24.70
N ARG A 257 9.08 -15.68 24.71
CA ARG A 257 10.56 -15.59 24.87
C ARG A 257 11.37 -15.60 23.56
N GLU A 258 10.74 -15.41 22.40
CA GLU A 258 11.44 -15.40 21.10
C GLU A 258 11.65 -14.03 20.47
N ASN A 259 11.06 -12.95 20.99
CA ASN A 259 11.36 -11.59 20.51
C ASN A 259 12.25 -10.89 21.53
N ASN A 260 13.39 -10.38 21.07
CA ASN A 260 14.44 -9.68 21.83
C ASN A 260 13.95 -8.30 22.36
N LEU A 261 12.79 -8.25 23.02
CA LEU A 261 12.15 -7.08 23.60
C LEU A 261 11.94 -7.36 25.10
N ASP A 262 12.73 -6.72 25.95
CA ASP A 262 12.51 -6.69 27.42
C ASP A 262 11.30 -5.79 27.77
N LEU A 263 10.16 -5.97 27.09
CA LEU A 263 8.93 -5.24 27.37
C LEU A 263 7.99 -6.14 28.20
N PRO A 264 7.65 -5.76 29.45
CA PRO A 264 6.73 -6.51 30.31
C PRO A 264 5.35 -6.75 29.66
N LEU A 265 4.90 -8.01 29.72
CA LEU A 265 3.55 -8.43 29.33
C LEU A 265 2.66 -8.53 30.57
N PHE A 266 1.58 -7.76 30.58
CA PHE A 266 0.55 -7.82 31.62
C PHE A 266 -0.57 -8.77 31.18
N ASN A 267 -1.09 -9.57 32.12
CA ASN A 267 -2.31 -10.34 31.87
C ASN A 267 -3.54 -9.41 31.95
N LEU A 268 -4.65 -9.83 31.33
CA LEU A 268 -5.87 -9.03 31.28
C LEU A 268 -6.42 -8.75 32.69
N GLU A 269 -6.35 -9.72 33.60
CA GLU A 269 -6.81 -9.59 34.99
C GLU A 269 -6.09 -8.46 35.73
N THR A 270 -4.76 -8.36 35.63
CA THR A 270 -3.99 -7.28 36.26
C THR A 270 -4.43 -5.92 35.75
N ILE A 271 -4.72 -5.80 34.44
CA ILE A 271 -5.13 -4.52 33.85
C ILE A 271 -6.57 -4.17 34.23
N VAL A 272 -7.46 -5.16 34.28
CA VAL A 272 -8.85 -5.00 34.74
C VAL A 272 -8.87 -4.53 36.20
N GLU A 273 -8.12 -5.18 37.09
CA GLU A 273 -8.00 -4.76 38.49
C GLU A 273 -7.38 -3.36 38.61
N ALA A 274 -6.29 -3.11 37.89
CA ALA A 274 -5.59 -1.82 37.95
C ALA A 274 -6.45 -0.64 37.47
N THR A 275 -7.40 -0.88 36.56
CA THR A 275 -8.25 0.16 35.98
C THR A 275 -9.65 0.23 36.58
N ASP A 276 -9.93 -0.60 37.61
CA ASP A 276 -11.27 -0.78 38.19
C ASP A 276 -12.31 -1.14 37.11
N ASP A 277 -12.04 -2.23 36.39
CA ASP A 277 -12.81 -2.74 35.25
C ASP A 277 -13.08 -1.67 34.17
N PHE A 278 -12.03 -0.91 33.83
CA PHE A 278 -12.11 0.19 32.87
C PHE A 278 -13.21 1.22 33.22
N SER A 279 -13.36 1.54 34.52
CA SER A 279 -14.34 2.50 35.02
C SER A 279 -14.29 3.83 34.25
N MET A 280 -15.47 4.39 33.96
CA MET A 280 -15.57 5.69 33.29
C MET A 280 -15.02 6.84 34.14
N GLU A 281 -14.95 6.67 35.47
CA GLU A 281 -14.32 7.64 36.38
C GLU A 281 -12.80 7.70 36.16
N ASN A 282 -12.20 6.60 35.70
CA ASN A 282 -10.78 6.49 35.38
C ASN A 282 -10.45 6.88 33.93
N LYS A 283 -11.45 7.23 33.10
CA LYS A 283 -11.20 7.55 31.69
C LYS A 283 -10.49 8.91 31.55
N LEU A 284 -9.27 8.88 31.02
CA LEU A 284 -8.43 10.07 30.79
C LEU A 284 -8.79 10.79 29.49
N GLY A 285 -9.20 10.04 28.47
CA GLY A 285 -9.56 10.57 27.16
C GLY A 285 -9.89 9.48 26.15
N GLU A 286 -10.35 9.87 24.97
CA GLU A 286 -10.65 8.97 23.86
C GLU A 286 -10.33 9.65 22.53
N GLY A 287 -9.45 9.03 21.75
CA GLY A 287 -9.07 9.47 20.41
C GLY A 287 -9.58 8.53 19.32
N GLY A 288 -9.13 8.71 18.08
CA GLY A 288 -9.47 7.81 16.96
C GLY A 288 -8.99 6.36 17.12
N PHE A 289 -8.13 6.11 18.11
CA PHE A 289 -7.43 4.85 18.34
C PHE A 289 -7.85 4.13 19.62
N GLY A 290 -8.96 4.59 20.22
CA GLY A 290 -9.56 3.99 21.41
C GLY A 290 -9.39 4.82 22.69
N PRO A 291 -10.08 4.41 23.76
CA PRO A 291 -10.06 5.08 25.07
C PRO A 291 -8.77 4.81 25.85
N VAL A 292 -8.36 5.80 26.65
CA VAL A 292 -7.24 5.71 27.60
C VAL A 292 -7.78 5.84 29.01
N TYR A 293 -7.40 4.92 29.89
CA TYR A 293 -7.80 4.86 31.29
C TYR A 293 -6.60 5.07 32.20
N LYS A 294 -6.82 5.72 33.34
CA LYS A 294 -5.89 5.71 34.47
C LYS A 294 -6.00 4.36 35.16
N GLY A 295 -4.88 3.83 35.60
CA GLY A 295 -4.87 2.69 36.50
C GLY A 295 -3.77 2.79 37.54
N GLN A 296 -3.83 1.92 38.54
CA GLN A 296 -2.78 1.75 39.54
C GLN A 296 -2.45 0.27 39.67
N LEU A 297 -1.20 -0.09 39.42
CA LEU A 297 -0.72 -1.46 39.62
C LEU A 297 -0.62 -1.79 41.11
N ALA A 298 -0.57 -3.08 41.46
CA ALA A 298 -0.52 -3.55 42.84
C ALA A 298 0.70 -3.06 43.64
N ASP A 299 1.78 -2.68 42.95
CA ASP A 299 2.98 -2.06 43.51
C ASP A 299 2.81 -0.55 43.80
N GLY A 300 1.63 0.02 43.53
CA GLY A 300 1.29 1.43 43.70
C GLY A 300 1.62 2.30 42.49
N LYS A 301 2.22 1.76 41.43
CA LYS A 301 2.62 2.53 40.24
C LYS A 301 1.40 2.98 39.44
N GLU A 302 1.28 4.29 39.24
CA GLU A 302 0.24 4.86 38.37
C GLU A 302 0.59 4.66 36.89
N ILE A 303 -0.39 4.22 36.11
CA ILE A 303 -0.26 3.89 34.69
C ILE A 303 -1.38 4.51 33.86
N ALA A 304 -1.12 4.67 32.57
CA ALA A 304 -2.13 5.00 31.58
C ALA A 304 -2.30 3.82 30.61
N VAL A 305 -3.51 3.25 30.57
CA VAL A 305 -3.85 2.07 29.76
C VAL A 305 -4.65 2.52 28.54
N LYS A 306 -4.03 2.45 27.36
CA LYS A 306 -4.70 2.70 26.07
C LYS A 306 -5.28 1.38 25.57
N ARG A 307 -6.61 1.28 25.56
CA ARG A 307 -7.34 0.10 25.03
C ARG A 307 -7.68 0.36 23.58
N LEU A 308 -7.13 -0.45 22.69
CA LEU A 308 -7.29 -0.24 21.25
C LEU A 308 -8.67 -0.70 20.79
N ALA A 309 -9.27 0.05 19.86
CA ALA A 309 -10.63 -0.21 19.40
C ALA A 309 -10.73 -1.51 18.59
N LYS A 310 -11.70 -2.37 18.93
CA LYS A 310 -11.96 -3.65 18.25
C LYS A 310 -12.34 -3.52 16.76
N THR A 311 -12.85 -2.34 16.36
CA THR A 311 -13.40 -2.08 15.03
C THR A 311 -12.48 -1.30 14.10
N SER A 312 -11.31 -0.84 14.57
CA SER A 312 -10.41 -0.04 13.75
C SER A 312 -9.44 -0.94 12.97
N VAL A 313 -9.53 -0.87 11.64
CA VAL A 313 -8.56 -1.40 10.66
C VAL A 313 -7.11 -1.02 11.01
N GLN A 314 -6.94 0.14 11.66
CA GLN A 314 -5.66 0.74 12.06
C GLN A 314 -5.11 0.25 13.41
N GLY A 315 -5.97 -0.20 14.33
CA GLY A 315 -5.57 -0.45 15.73
C GLY A 315 -4.56 -1.58 15.89
N SER A 316 -4.61 -2.61 15.01
CA SER A 316 -3.63 -3.69 15.06
C SER A 316 -2.25 -3.28 14.52
N ASP A 317 -2.18 -2.44 13.49
CA ASP A 317 -0.90 -1.97 12.92
C ASP A 317 -0.30 -0.81 13.72
N GLU A 318 -1.12 -0.01 14.37
CA GLU A 318 -0.69 1.00 15.35
C GLU A 318 -0.17 0.38 16.63
N PHE A 319 -0.82 -0.69 17.14
CA PHE A 319 -0.27 -1.48 18.24
C PHE A 319 1.13 -1.98 17.90
N LYS A 320 1.32 -2.48 16.67
CA LYS A 320 2.61 -3.00 16.20
C LYS A 320 3.67 -1.91 16.12
N ASN A 321 3.34 -0.78 15.49
CA ASN A 321 4.27 0.34 15.37
C ASN A 321 4.62 0.92 16.75
N GLU A 322 3.64 1.13 17.64
CA GLU A 322 3.88 1.65 18.99
C GLU A 322 4.72 0.66 19.82
N VAL A 323 4.44 -0.66 19.80
CA VAL A 323 5.24 -1.67 20.52
C VAL A 323 6.66 -1.80 19.94
N MET A 324 6.81 -1.83 18.61
CA MET A 324 8.11 -2.07 17.99
C MET A 324 9.04 -0.84 18.01
N LEU A 325 8.49 0.36 17.87
CA LEU A 325 9.26 1.61 17.84
C LEU A 325 9.43 2.20 19.24
N ILE A 326 8.37 2.31 20.05
CA ILE A 326 8.45 2.99 21.36
C ILE A 326 9.16 2.12 22.40
N ALA A 327 9.03 0.79 22.35
CA ALA A 327 9.79 -0.09 23.26
C ALA A 327 11.32 0.02 23.08
N LYS A 328 11.78 0.47 21.91
CA LYS A 328 13.21 0.67 21.59
C LYS A 328 13.68 2.11 21.79
N LEU A 329 12.78 3.05 22.09
CA LEU A 329 13.09 4.48 22.20
C LEU A 329 12.94 4.96 23.65
N GLN A 330 14.08 5.18 24.32
CA GLN A 330 14.12 5.79 25.65
C GLN A 330 14.70 7.20 25.56
N HIS A 331 13.88 8.21 25.82
CA HIS A 331 14.31 9.60 25.82
C HIS A 331 13.45 10.43 26.78
N ARG A 332 14.05 11.40 27.48
CA ARG A 332 13.36 12.26 28.46
C ARG A 332 12.17 13.08 27.93
N ASN A 333 12.03 13.18 26.60
CA ASN A 333 10.97 13.92 25.92
C ASN A 333 10.00 13.00 25.15
N LEU A 334 10.07 11.68 25.37
CA LEU A 334 9.14 10.69 24.85
C LEU A 334 8.46 9.99 26.03
N VAL A 335 7.15 9.76 25.93
CA VAL A 335 6.39 9.05 26.96
C VAL A 335 6.84 7.58 26.99
N GLN A 336 7.20 7.09 28.16
CA GLN A 336 7.71 5.74 28.32
C GLN A 336 6.58 4.70 28.20
N LEU A 337 6.76 3.74 27.28
CA LEU A 337 5.99 2.52 27.26
C LEU A 337 6.51 1.57 28.35
N ILE A 338 5.64 1.23 29.30
CA ILE A 338 5.94 0.36 30.45
C ILE A 338 5.70 -1.11 30.09
N GLY A 339 4.69 -1.39 29.27
CA GLY A 339 4.37 -2.75 28.85
C GLY A 339 3.16 -2.83 27.93
N CYS A 340 2.72 -4.05 27.66
CA CYS A 340 1.51 -4.28 26.86
C CYS A 340 0.69 -5.47 27.40
N CYS A 341 -0.59 -5.52 27.03
CA CYS A 341 -1.46 -6.66 27.30
C CYS A 341 -2.04 -7.17 25.98
N ILE A 342 -1.93 -8.49 25.77
CA ILE A 342 -2.39 -9.20 24.58
C ILE A 342 -3.21 -10.40 25.07
N HIS A 343 -4.53 -10.34 24.94
CA HIS A 343 -5.42 -11.43 25.36
C HIS A 343 -6.59 -11.59 24.38
N GLY A 344 -6.64 -12.71 23.65
CA GLY A 344 -7.64 -12.93 22.60
C GLY A 344 -7.56 -11.84 21.52
N GLU A 345 -8.62 -11.05 21.36
CA GLU A 345 -8.69 -9.88 20.47
C GLU A 345 -8.34 -8.56 21.18
N GLU A 346 -8.20 -8.57 22.51
CA GLU A 346 -7.86 -7.36 23.25
C GLU A 346 -6.38 -7.03 23.06
N ARG A 347 -6.11 -5.76 22.72
CA ARG A 347 -4.77 -5.19 22.60
C ARG A 347 -4.72 -3.90 23.40
N MET A 348 -3.80 -3.82 24.37
CA MET A 348 -3.67 -2.66 25.24
C MET A 348 -2.21 -2.29 25.42
N LEU A 349 -1.95 -0.98 25.48
CA LEU A 349 -0.63 -0.42 25.72
C LEU A 349 -0.62 0.27 27.09
N VAL A 350 0.42 -0.01 27.87
CA VAL A 350 0.58 0.50 29.23
C VAL A 350 1.71 1.52 29.24
N TYR A 351 1.37 2.77 29.45
CA TYR A 351 2.28 3.90 29.52
C TYR A 351 2.43 4.39 30.96
N GLU A 352 3.48 5.17 31.21
CA GLU A 352 3.54 5.98 32.44
C GLU A 352 2.38 6.98 32.49
N TYR A 353 1.83 7.20 33.69
CA TYR A 353 0.79 8.19 33.88
C TYR A 353 1.37 9.60 33.89
N MET A 354 0.85 10.48 33.02
CA MET A 354 1.24 11.89 32.94
C MET A 354 0.16 12.76 33.61
N PRO A 355 0.36 13.26 34.84
CA PRO A 355 -0.69 13.92 35.63
C PRO A 355 -1.18 15.23 35.02
N ASN A 356 -0.33 15.90 34.25
CA ASN A 356 -0.65 17.17 33.60
C ASN A 356 -1.46 17.01 32.31
N ARG A 357 -1.75 15.80 31.83
CA ARG A 357 -2.45 15.57 30.54
C ARG A 357 -1.64 16.10 29.34
N SER A 358 -2.24 16.07 28.16
CA SER A 358 -1.64 16.45 26.89
C SER A 358 -1.63 17.98 26.69
N LEU A 359 -0.66 18.47 25.91
CA LEU A 359 -0.47 19.90 25.64
C LEU A 359 -1.72 20.56 25.02
N ASP A 360 -2.46 19.82 24.18
CA ASP A 360 -3.71 20.32 23.59
C ASP A 360 -4.77 20.66 24.64
N ALA A 361 -4.82 19.95 25.78
CA ALA A 361 -5.75 20.22 26.87
C ALA A 361 -5.42 21.51 27.64
N PHE A 362 -4.16 21.96 27.60
CA PHE A 362 -3.76 23.27 28.16
C PHE A 362 -3.93 24.41 27.17
N LEU A 363 -3.70 24.15 25.88
CA LEU A 363 -3.76 25.17 24.84
C LEU A 363 -5.18 25.41 24.32
N PHE A 364 -6.07 24.41 24.35
CA PHE A 364 -7.37 24.43 23.69
C PHE A 364 -8.47 23.76 24.52
N ASP A 365 -9.65 24.37 24.61
CA ASP A 365 -10.83 23.72 25.21
C ASP A 365 -11.47 22.73 24.22
N LYS A 366 -11.98 21.61 24.75
CA LYS A 366 -12.31 20.33 24.08
C LYS A 366 -12.81 20.41 22.61
N SER A 367 -12.03 19.93 21.64
CA SER A 367 -12.53 19.46 20.32
C SER A 367 -11.49 18.68 19.47
N LYS A 368 -12.01 17.74 18.66
CA LYS A 368 -11.39 16.54 18.01
C LYS A 368 -10.36 16.79 16.87
N GLY A 369 -9.39 15.86 16.75
CA GLY A 369 -8.81 15.32 15.49
C GLY A 369 -7.59 16.01 14.83
N ALA A 370 -6.54 15.23 14.53
CA ALA A 370 -5.22 15.66 14.03
C ALA A 370 -5.09 15.91 12.51
N PHE A 371 -6.15 16.36 11.82
CA PHE A 371 -6.02 16.74 10.42
C PHE A 371 -5.67 18.23 10.35
N GLY A 372 -4.45 18.58 9.95
CA GLY A 372 -3.95 19.96 9.96
C GLY A 372 -2.43 20.05 10.15
N TYR A 373 -1.79 18.95 10.49
CA TYR A 373 -0.34 18.83 10.67
C TYR A 373 0.35 18.14 9.49
N MET A 374 -0.40 17.57 8.55
CA MET A 374 0.16 16.88 7.39
C MET A 374 0.77 17.87 6.41
N SER A 375 1.99 17.58 5.95
CA SER A 375 2.64 18.33 4.88
C SER A 375 1.91 18.14 3.54
N PRO A 376 2.04 19.09 2.58
CA PRO A 376 1.37 19.00 1.28
C PRO A 376 1.68 17.72 0.51
N GLU A 377 2.95 17.33 0.43
CA GLU A 377 3.38 16.11 -0.29
C GLU A 377 2.90 14.83 0.41
N TYR A 378 2.72 14.87 1.73
CA TYR A 378 2.12 13.74 2.44
C TYR A 378 0.61 13.66 2.19
N ALA A 379 -0.08 14.80 2.23
CA ALA A 379 -1.51 14.88 2.02
C ALA A 379 -1.94 14.63 0.56
N MET A 380 -1.11 15.01 -0.40
CA MET A 380 -1.42 14.95 -1.84
C MET A 380 -0.84 13.70 -2.50
N ASP A 381 0.41 13.36 -2.18
CA ASP A 381 1.16 12.31 -2.88
C ASP A 381 1.44 11.08 -1.99
N GLY A 382 1.06 11.12 -0.71
CA GLY A 382 1.32 10.05 0.26
C GLY A 382 2.80 9.89 0.62
N ILE A 383 3.64 10.87 0.29
CA ILE A 383 5.09 10.80 0.51
C ILE A 383 5.38 11.10 1.99
N PHE A 384 5.84 10.10 2.72
CA PHE A 384 6.31 10.24 4.10
C PHE A 384 7.83 10.45 4.13
N SER A 385 8.30 11.42 4.91
CA SER A 385 9.72 11.69 5.08
C SER A 385 9.98 12.41 6.40
N VAL A 386 11.25 12.49 6.81
CA VAL A 386 11.67 13.33 7.94
C VAL A 386 11.28 14.81 7.74
N LYS A 387 11.13 15.27 6.48
CA LYS A 387 10.68 16.63 6.16
C LYS A 387 9.19 16.85 6.38
N SER A 388 8.39 15.79 6.36
CA SER A 388 6.97 15.81 6.71
C SER A 388 6.80 15.98 8.23
N ASP A 389 7.69 15.40 9.04
CA ASP A 389 7.73 15.61 10.50
C ASP A 389 8.19 17.02 10.86
N VAL A 390 9.19 17.56 10.14
CA VAL A 390 9.63 18.96 10.30
C VAL A 390 8.46 19.92 10.05
N PHE A 391 7.64 19.66 9.03
CA PHE A 391 6.45 20.45 8.75
C PHE A 391 5.45 20.39 9.91
N SER A 392 5.13 19.18 10.39
CA SER A 392 4.22 18.97 11.54
C SER A 392 4.70 19.72 12.79
N PHE A 393 6.01 19.69 13.06
CA PHE A 393 6.63 20.45 14.14
C PHE A 393 6.46 21.97 13.95
N GLY A 394 6.63 22.47 12.73
CA GLY A 394 6.42 23.89 12.41
C GLY A 394 4.99 24.36 12.68
N VAL A 395 3.99 23.54 12.34
CA VAL A 395 2.58 23.81 12.68
C VAL A 395 2.41 23.90 14.19
N LEU A 396 2.93 22.93 14.96
CA LEU A 396 2.85 22.93 16.42
C LEU A 396 3.50 24.17 17.07
N VAL A 397 4.66 24.59 16.57
CA VAL A 397 5.33 25.82 17.07
C VAL A 397 4.42 27.04 16.89
N LEU A 398 3.79 27.20 15.73
CA LEU A 398 2.91 28.32 15.45
C LEU A 398 1.60 28.24 16.27
N GLU A 399 1.08 27.04 16.52
CA GLU A 399 -0.07 26.83 17.40
C GLU A 399 0.25 27.18 18.86
N ILE A 400 1.44 26.81 19.36
CA ILE A 400 1.90 27.16 20.72
C ILE A 400 1.99 28.68 20.88
N ILE A 401 2.60 29.37 19.91
CA ILE A 401 2.77 30.83 19.97
C ILE A 401 1.43 31.56 19.89
N SER A 402 0.54 31.10 19.00
CA SER A 402 -0.73 31.76 18.76
C SER A 402 -1.82 31.38 19.76
N GLY A 403 -1.70 30.23 20.41
CA GLY A 403 -2.78 29.62 21.19
C GLY A 403 -4.03 29.33 20.36
N LYS A 404 -3.89 29.20 19.03
CA LYS A 404 -5.01 28.94 18.11
C LYS A 404 -4.72 27.70 17.29
N LYS A 405 -5.71 26.83 17.09
CA LYS A 405 -5.56 25.62 16.26
C LYS A 405 -5.45 25.99 14.78
N ASN A 406 -4.68 25.24 14.00
CA ASN A 406 -4.55 25.45 12.56
C ASN A 406 -5.90 25.42 11.82
N ARG A 407 -6.87 24.66 12.33
CA ARG A 407 -8.25 24.55 11.82
C ARG A 407 -9.27 25.56 12.36
N GLY A 408 -8.88 26.50 13.22
CA GLY A 408 -9.80 27.51 13.74
C GLY A 408 -10.32 28.43 12.61
N ILE A 409 -11.60 28.82 12.68
CA ILE A 409 -12.14 29.91 11.85
C ILE A 409 -11.72 31.22 12.52
N TYR A 410 -10.88 32.01 11.84
CA TYR A 410 -10.38 33.29 12.37
C TYR A 410 -11.33 34.41 11.95
N LEU A 411 -11.92 35.10 12.93
CA LEU A 411 -12.94 36.16 12.75
C LEU A 411 -12.50 37.33 11.85
N SER A 412 -11.20 37.48 11.55
CA SER A 412 -10.64 38.58 10.76
C SER A 412 -10.48 38.27 9.26
N ASP A 413 -10.43 36.99 8.85
CA ASP A 413 -10.43 36.58 7.44
C ASP A 413 -10.85 35.10 7.29
N PRO A 414 -12.09 34.80 6.87
CA PRO A 414 -12.63 33.43 6.82
C PRO A 414 -11.97 32.52 5.76
N LYS A 415 -11.00 33.01 4.99
CA LYS A 415 -10.34 32.25 3.90
C LYS A 415 -9.00 31.61 4.28
N LEU A 416 -8.39 31.97 5.42
CA LEU A 416 -7.03 31.54 5.78
C LEU A 416 -7.00 30.68 7.05
N ASN A 417 -6.23 29.58 7.00
CA ASN A 417 -5.85 28.79 8.16
C ASN A 417 -4.71 29.49 8.95
N LEU A 418 -4.27 28.93 10.08
CA LEU A 418 -3.23 29.56 10.94
C LEU A 418 -1.95 29.86 10.16
N LEU A 419 -1.53 28.95 9.29
CA LEU A 419 -0.32 29.11 8.49
C LEU A 419 -0.44 30.29 7.52
N GLY A 420 -1.60 30.43 6.87
CA GLY A 420 -1.90 31.56 6.00
C GLY A 420 -1.87 32.90 6.75
N ARG A 421 -2.45 32.94 7.96
CA ARG A 421 -2.41 34.13 8.82
C ARG A 421 -0.99 34.46 9.28
N ALA A 422 -0.25 33.49 9.77
CA ALA A 422 1.13 33.66 10.22
C ALA A 422 2.02 34.18 9.06
N TRP A 423 1.82 33.66 7.85
CA TRP A 423 2.52 34.12 6.65
C TRP A 423 2.17 35.56 6.25
N SER A 424 0.89 35.95 6.32
CA SER A 424 0.49 37.34 6.03
C SER A 424 1.16 38.31 7.00
N LEU A 425 0.99 38.07 8.31
CA LEU A 425 1.57 38.92 9.35
C LEU A 425 3.10 39.00 9.24
N TRP A 426 3.76 37.91 8.84
CA TRP A 426 5.19 37.91 8.59
C TRP A 426 5.60 38.80 7.41
N LYS A 427 4.90 38.70 6.27
CA LYS A 427 5.15 39.56 5.11
C LYS A 427 4.89 41.04 5.39
N ASP A 428 3.90 41.32 6.22
CA ASP A 428 3.47 42.67 6.58
C ASP A 428 4.35 43.29 7.68
N GLY A 429 5.34 42.54 8.21
CA GLY A 429 6.28 43.02 9.24
C GLY A 429 5.68 43.10 10.65
N ILE A 430 4.50 42.51 10.87
CA ILE A 430 3.70 42.58 12.10
C ILE A 430 3.51 41.18 12.73
N ALA A 431 4.48 40.29 12.55
CA ALA A 431 4.42 38.90 13.00
C ALA A 431 4.07 38.71 14.49
N LEU A 432 4.42 39.68 15.35
CA LEU A 432 4.12 39.63 16.80
C LEU A 432 2.62 39.70 17.10
N GLU A 433 1.78 40.14 16.16
CA GLU A 433 0.31 40.07 16.31
C GLU A 433 -0.24 38.63 16.27
N LEU A 434 0.61 37.65 15.94
CA LEU A 434 0.24 36.23 15.98
C LEU A 434 0.10 35.73 17.43
N VAL A 435 0.77 36.37 18.39
CA VAL A 435 0.95 35.87 19.76
C VAL A 435 -0.37 35.85 20.53
N ASN A 436 -0.59 34.80 21.31
CA ASN A 436 -1.77 34.67 22.15
C ASN A 436 -1.89 35.84 23.14
N GLU A 437 -3.03 36.55 23.12
CA GLU A 437 -3.34 37.66 24.02
C GLU A 437 -3.24 37.28 25.51
N SER A 438 -3.47 36.01 25.85
CA SER A 438 -3.38 35.50 27.23
C SER A 438 -1.94 35.33 27.77
N LEU A 439 -0.91 35.41 26.92
CA LEU A 439 0.49 35.30 27.35
C LEU A 439 1.05 36.61 27.96
N GLY A 440 0.32 37.73 27.89
CA GLY A 440 0.73 39.01 28.48
C GLY A 440 2.03 39.60 27.91
N PHE A 441 2.76 40.42 28.68
CA PHE A 441 4.06 41.03 28.31
C PHE A 441 5.29 40.27 28.86
N ALA A 442 5.15 39.00 29.22
CA ALA A 442 6.12 38.29 30.06
C ALA A 442 7.26 37.56 29.30
N PHE A 443 7.51 37.88 28.03
CA PHE A 443 8.46 37.15 27.19
C PHE A 443 9.35 38.07 26.34
N PRO A 444 10.60 37.67 26.02
CA PRO A 444 11.45 38.41 25.09
C PRO A 444 10.86 38.38 23.67
N MET A 445 10.48 39.54 23.14
CA MET A 445 9.90 39.67 21.79
C MET A 445 10.83 39.11 20.69
N THR A 446 12.14 39.16 20.91
CA THR A 446 13.16 38.60 20.02
C THR A 446 13.06 37.09 19.90
N ASP A 447 12.76 36.39 21.00
CA ASP A 447 12.68 34.94 21.02
C ASP A 447 11.37 34.46 20.40
N VAL A 448 10.28 35.19 20.65
CA VAL A 448 9.00 34.91 20.00
C VAL A 448 9.09 35.10 18.50
N LEU A 449 9.68 36.22 18.04
CA LEU A 449 9.87 36.47 16.62
C LEU A 449 10.77 35.40 15.97
N ARG A 450 11.80 34.94 16.68
CA ARG A 450 12.65 33.81 16.27
C ARG A 450 11.83 32.52 16.14
N CYS A 451 11.00 32.18 17.12
CA CYS A 451 10.15 30.98 17.08
C CYS A 451 9.14 31.04 15.93
N ILE A 452 8.53 32.21 15.65
CA ILE A 452 7.65 32.40 14.49
C ILE A 452 8.43 32.17 13.19
N LYS A 453 9.63 32.75 13.07
CA LYS A 453 10.49 32.58 11.89
C LYS A 453 10.87 31.13 11.66
N VAL A 454 11.26 30.40 12.72
CA VAL A 454 11.59 28.97 12.65
C VAL A 454 10.35 28.15 12.30
N GLY A 455 9.20 28.44 12.91
CA GLY A 455 7.93 27.80 12.56
C GLY A 455 7.60 27.94 11.07
N LEU A 456 7.73 29.14 10.51
CA LEU A 456 7.54 29.40 9.09
C LEU A 456 8.56 28.70 8.19
N LEU A 457 9.83 28.60 8.59
CA LEU A 457 10.85 27.82 7.88
C LEU A 457 10.55 26.33 7.86
N CYS A 458 9.88 25.81 8.89
CA CYS A 458 9.48 24.41 8.96
C CYS A 458 8.28 24.08 8.06
N VAL A 459 7.34 25.02 7.85
CA VAL A 459 6.11 24.80 7.07
C VAL A 459 6.19 25.16 5.58
N GLN A 460 7.40 25.22 5.02
CA GLN A 460 7.62 25.57 3.61
C GLN A 460 6.92 24.59 2.66
N GLU A 461 6.42 25.09 1.52
CA GLU A 461 5.71 24.26 0.53
C GLU A 461 6.58 23.11 0.03
N ARG A 462 7.81 23.42 -0.37
CA ARG A 462 8.79 22.44 -0.86
C ARG A 462 9.55 21.75 0.29
N PRO A 463 9.61 20.41 0.35
CA PRO A 463 10.34 19.68 1.40
C PRO A 463 11.82 20.04 1.52
N GLU A 464 12.48 20.33 0.39
CA GLU A 464 13.89 20.70 0.30
C GLU A 464 14.21 22.06 0.96
N ASP A 465 13.23 22.97 1.01
CA ASP A 465 13.39 24.29 1.61
C ASP A 465 13.23 24.26 3.14
N ARG A 466 12.69 23.16 3.69
CA ARG A 466 12.54 22.98 5.14
C ARG A 466 13.90 22.64 5.77
N PRO A 467 14.22 23.12 6.98
CA PRO A 467 15.45 22.76 7.67
C PRO A 467 15.49 21.28 8.07
N THR A 468 16.64 20.80 8.56
CA THR A 468 16.69 19.53 9.33
C THR A 468 16.33 19.80 10.79
N MET A 469 15.85 18.79 11.53
CA MET A 469 15.57 18.97 12.97
C MET A 469 16.81 19.38 13.78
N SER A 470 18.00 18.90 13.41
CA SER A 470 19.26 19.37 14.02
C SER A 470 19.49 20.86 13.80
N SER A 471 19.17 21.38 12.61
CA SER A 471 19.24 22.81 12.31
C SER A 471 18.19 23.58 13.11
N VAL A 472 16.96 23.06 13.22
CA VAL A 472 15.87 23.67 14.02
C VAL A 472 16.29 23.83 15.48
N VAL A 473 16.89 22.80 16.09
CA VAL A 473 17.39 22.87 17.47
C VAL A 473 18.47 23.95 17.62
N LEU A 474 19.41 24.05 16.68
CA LEU A 474 20.43 25.11 16.67
C LEU A 474 19.80 26.51 16.49
N MET A 475 18.83 26.64 15.59
CA MET A 475 18.13 27.89 15.29
C MET A 475 17.32 28.40 16.49
N LEU A 476 16.72 27.50 17.28
CA LEU A 476 15.98 27.83 18.49
C LEU A 476 16.90 28.07 19.69
N GLY A 477 18.03 27.34 19.79
CA GLY A 477 18.92 27.36 20.95
C GLY A 477 20.09 28.35 20.87
N SER A 478 20.37 28.96 19.72
CA SER A 478 21.50 29.88 19.54
C SER A 478 21.04 31.30 19.22
N GLU A 479 21.37 32.25 20.10
CA GLU A 479 21.09 33.67 19.87
C GLU A 479 21.86 34.26 18.68
N SER A 480 23.02 33.69 18.34
CA SER A 480 23.91 34.15 17.26
C SER A 480 23.66 33.50 15.90
N ALA A 481 22.71 32.57 15.77
CA ALA A 481 22.44 31.89 14.51
C ALA A 481 21.76 32.84 13.50
N THR A 482 22.38 33.04 12.34
CA THR A 482 21.77 33.77 11.22
C THR A 482 20.67 32.92 10.58
N LEU A 483 19.42 33.35 10.70
CA LEU A 483 18.25 32.63 10.19
C LEU A 483 17.90 33.07 8.76
N PRO A 484 17.74 32.14 7.80
CA PRO A 484 17.29 32.46 6.45
C PRO A 484 15.84 32.98 6.47
N ASN A 485 15.46 33.80 5.49
CA ASN A 485 14.08 34.25 5.41
C ASN A 485 13.17 33.14 4.85
N PRO A 486 12.01 32.88 5.48
CA PRO A 486 11.06 31.88 5.00
C PRO A 486 10.47 32.28 3.64
N ARG A 487 10.22 31.29 2.77
CA ARG A 487 9.42 31.43 1.54
C ARG A 487 7.97 31.02 1.81
N GLN A 488 7.17 30.89 0.76
CA GLN A 488 5.75 30.57 0.85
C GLN A 488 5.52 29.22 1.56
N PRO A 489 4.71 29.20 2.63
CA PRO A 489 4.28 27.97 3.27
C PRO A 489 3.33 27.16 2.39
N GLY A 490 3.35 25.82 2.55
CA GLY A 490 2.34 24.96 1.95
C GLY A 490 1.04 25.03 2.76
N PHE A 491 -0.06 25.51 2.18
CA PHE A 491 -1.36 25.52 2.85
C PHE A 491 -2.46 24.91 1.96
N VAL A 492 -3.30 24.06 2.55
CA VAL A 492 -4.56 23.57 1.95
C VAL A 492 -5.66 24.58 2.30
N THR A 493 -6.27 25.21 1.30
CA THR A 493 -7.43 26.10 1.48
C THR A 493 -8.63 25.34 2.03
N THR A 494 -9.18 25.79 3.15
CA THR A 494 -10.41 25.25 3.75
C THR A 494 -11.60 25.50 2.81
N ARG A 495 -12.28 24.44 2.34
CA ARG A 495 -13.58 24.57 1.67
C ARG A 495 -14.61 25.12 2.67
N VAL A 496 -15.29 26.18 2.26
CA VAL A 496 -16.38 26.84 3.00
C VAL A 496 -17.53 25.84 3.27
N PRO A 497 -18.14 25.81 4.46
CA PRO A 497 -19.42 25.14 4.67
C PRO A 497 -20.52 25.87 3.89
N LEU A 498 -21.25 25.14 3.05
CA LEU A 498 -22.45 25.67 2.38
C LEU A 498 -23.50 26.02 3.45
N GLU A 499 -23.69 27.30 3.75
CA GLU A 499 -24.88 27.78 4.44
C GLU A 499 -25.95 28.20 3.44
N MET A 500 -27.18 27.77 3.76
CA MET A 500 -28.43 28.08 3.07
C MET A 500 -28.83 29.55 3.23
N ASP A 501 -29.29 30.12 2.11
CA ASP A 501 -30.25 31.20 1.90
C ASP A 501 -30.10 32.55 2.65
N SER A 502 -29.97 33.64 1.87
CA SER A 502 -31.04 34.64 1.76
C SER A 502 -30.70 35.75 0.75
N SER A 503 -31.75 36.28 0.14
CA SER A 503 -31.80 37.27 -0.92
C SER A 503 -31.32 38.67 -0.49
N SER A 504 -30.66 39.40 -1.41
CA SER A 504 -31.17 40.70 -1.89
C SER A 504 -30.27 41.31 -2.97
N SER A 505 -30.93 41.96 -3.92
CA SER A 505 -30.43 42.66 -5.10
C SER A 505 -29.48 43.83 -4.80
N LYS A 506 -28.47 44.04 -5.66
CA LYS A 506 -28.37 45.21 -6.56
C LYS A 506 -27.13 45.14 -7.48
N GLN A 507 -27.34 45.65 -8.70
CA GLN A 507 -26.42 45.75 -9.83
C GLN A 507 -25.16 46.57 -9.51
N ASP A 508 -24.02 46.18 -10.06
CA ASP A 508 -23.33 47.02 -11.06
C ASP A 508 -22.30 46.20 -11.88
N SER A 509 -22.29 46.52 -13.16
CA SER A 509 -21.64 45.83 -14.28
C SER A 509 -20.21 46.28 -14.52
N VAL A 510 -19.29 45.36 -14.83
CA VAL A 510 -18.27 45.52 -15.90
C VAL A 510 -17.94 44.13 -16.48
N SER A 511 -18.06 44.01 -17.79
CA SER A 511 -17.77 42.82 -18.61
C SER A 511 -16.28 42.69 -18.94
N ILE A 512 -15.81 41.45 -19.21
CA ILE A 512 -15.07 41.07 -20.43
C ILE A 512 -14.85 39.54 -20.44
N ASN A 513 -15.35 38.94 -21.52
CA ASN A 513 -15.06 37.65 -22.15
C ASN A 513 -15.67 36.36 -21.59
N GLU A 514 -16.77 35.99 -22.25
CA GLU A 514 -17.41 34.69 -22.35
C GLU A 514 -16.40 33.56 -22.66
N ILE A 515 -16.15 32.70 -21.69
CA ILE A 515 -15.92 31.29 -21.96
C ILE A 515 -17.28 30.63 -21.83
N SER A 516 -17.81 30.15 -22.94
CA SER A 516 -18.94 29.23 -22.99
C SER A 516 -18.66 28.04 -22.09
N VAL A 517 -19.11 28.09 -20.84
CA VAL A 517 -19.40 26.88 -20.07
C VAL A 517 -20.70 26.38 -20.64
N THR A 518 -20.60 25.56 -21.68
CA THR A 518 -21.71 24.70 -22.07
C THR A 518 -22.00 23.86 -20.83
N MET A 519 -23.08 24.21 -20.12
CA MET A 519 -23.73 23.25 -19.26
C MET A 519 -23.99 22.04 -20.15
N PHE A 520 -23.31 20.92 -19.87
CA PHE A 520 -23.67 19.65 -20.45
C PHE A 520 -25.13 19.43 -20.11
N GLU A 521 -25.98 19.52 -21.14
CA GLU A 521 -27.28 18.89 -21.10
C GLU A 521 -27.05 17.47 -20.57
N VAL A 522 -27.85 17.08 -19.58
CA VAL A 522 -27.89 15.71 -19.09
C VAL A 522 -28.27 14.84 -20.27
N SER A 523 -27.28 14.33 -21.00
CA SER A 523 -27.51 13.30 -22.00
C SER A 523 -28.09 12.14 -21.19
N GLN A 524 -29.31 11.73 -21.52
CA GLN A 524 -29.81 10.44 -21.07
C GLN A 524 -28.96 9.41 -21.82
N GLY A 525 -27.78 9.12 -21.28
CA GLY A 525 -26.82 8.20 -21.89
C GLY A 525 -27.51 6.86 -22.08
N LEU A 526 -27.62 6.42 -23.33
CA LEU A 526 -27.98 5.04 -23.65
C LEU A 526 -26.94 4.13 -23.00
N ASN A 527 -27.36 3.07 -22.31
CA ASN A 527 -26.44 2.05 -21.81
C ASN A 527 -26.14 0.96 -22.85
N THR A 528 -26.84 1.02 -24.00
CA THR A 528 -26.85 0.00 -25.03
C THR A 528 -26.66 0.64 -26.40
N LEU A 529 -25.72 0.10 -27.18
CA LEU A 529 -25.47 0.45 -28.57
C LEU A 529 -26.05 -0.64 -29.47
N MET A 530 -26.99 -0.26 -30.32
CA MET A 530 -27.62 -1.15 -31.29
C MET A 530 -26.90 -1.08 -32.65
N LEU A 531 -27.13 -2.07 -33.50
CA LEU A 531 -26.63 -2.07 -34.87
C LEU A 531 -27.02 -0.78 -35.62
N GLY A 532 -26.03 -0.14 -36.26
CA GLY A 532 -26.21 1.11 -37.00
C GLY A 532 -26.20 2.38 -36.14
N GLN A 533 -26.18 2.25 -34.81
CA GLN A 533 -25.88 3.37 -33.93
C GLN A 533 -24.37 3.52 -33.77
N SER A 534 -23.93 4.76 -33.61
CA SER A 534 -22.54 5.08 -33.41
C SER A 534 -22.37 6.14 -32.32
N ILE A 535 -21.14 6.19 -31.79
CA ILE A 535 -20.71 7.15 -30.79
C ILE A 535 -19.56 7.93 -31.39
N GLY A 536 -19.73 9.24 -31.49
CA GLY A 536 -18.71 10.17 -31.95
C GLY A 536 -18.28 11.14 -30.85
N GLU A 537 -17.92 12.36 -31.26
CA GLU A 537 -17.47 13.42 -30.37
C GLU A 537 -18.59 13.89 -29.42
N GLY A 538 -18.28 13.94 -28.11
CA GLY A 538 -19.21 14.38 -27.06
C GLY A 538 -20.33 13.38 -26.71
N GLN A 539 -20.44 12.26 -27.44
CA GLN A 539 -21.40 11.20 -27.16
C GLN A 539 -20.77 10.12 -26.29
N THR A 540 -21.54 9.59 -25.34
CA THR A 540 -21.10 8.54 -24.42
C THR A 540 -22.21 7.51 -24.16
N LEU A 541 -21.83 6.31 -23.73
CA LEU A 541 -22.76 5.36 -23.09
C LEU A 541 -22.58 5.47 -21.59
N VAL A 542 -23.69 5.48 -20.86
CA VAL A 542 -23.68 5.50 -19.39
C VAL A 542 -24.32 4.23 -18.88
N SER A 543 -23.71 3.56 -17.90
CA SER A 543 -24.25 2.33 -17.31
C SER A 543 -25.62 2.60 -16.65
N ALA A 544 -26.43 1.55 -16.43
CA ALA A 544 -27.82 1.70 -15.99
C ALA A 544 -27.95 2.49 -14.68
N ASN A 545 -27.08 2.23 -13.70
CA ASN A 545 -27.02 2.95 -12.42
C ASN A 545 -26.03 4.11 -12.43
N LYS A 546 -25.57 4.53 -13.62
CA LYS A 546 -24.65 5.66 -13.81
C LYS A 546 -23.37 5.53 -13.00
N ILE A 547 -22.81 4.32 -12.94
CA ILE A 547 -21.55 4.04 -12.23
C ILE A 547 -20.38 4.23 -13.20
N TYR A 548 -20.51 3.71 -14.41
CA TYR A 548 -19.49 3.78 -15.45
C TYR A 548 -20.00 4.50 -16.69
N GLU A 549 -19.06 5.08 -17.42
CA GLU A 549 -19.31 5.77 -18.68
C GLU A 549 -18.24 5.35 -19.70
N LEU A 550 -18.67 5.18 -20.96
CA LEU A 550 -17.83 4.80 -22.08
C LEU A 550 -17.89 5.89 -23.16
N GLY A 551 -16.72 6.30 -23.65
CA GLY A 551 -16.64 7.27 -24.74
C GLY A 551 -15.20 7.59 -25.15
N PHE A 552 -15.06 8.58 -26.04
CA PHE A 552 -13.75 9.05 -26.46
C PHE A 552 -13.17 10.05 -25.44
N PHE A 553 -11.90 9.89 -25.12
CA PHE A 553 -11.16 10.76 -24.20
C PHE A 553 -9.73 11.01 -24.71
N ILE A 554 -9.08 12.01 -24.12
CA ILE A 554 -7.67 12.35 -24.37
C ILE A 554 -6.97 12.36 -23.01
N PRO A 555 -5.95 11.51 -22.76
CA PRO A 555 -5.17 11.55 -21.53
C PRO A 555 -4.55 12.93 -21.32
N ALA A 556 -4.41 13.35 -20.05
CA ALA A 556 -3.78 14.61 -19.71
C ALA A 556 -2.34 14.67 -20.27
N GLY A 557 -2.01 15.74 -20.99
CA GLY A 557 -0.70 15.90 -21.65
C GLY A 557 -0.56 15.22 -23.01
N SER A 558 -1.59 14.51 -23.48
CA SER A 558 -1.59 13.83 -24.78
C SER A 558 -2.39 14.60 -25.84
N THR A 559 -2.11 14.33 -27.11
CA THR A 559 -2.94 14.75 -28.26
C THR A 559 -3.64 13.55 -28.92
N LYS A 560 -3.32 12.34 -28.46
CA LYS A 560 -3.85 11.09 -28.99
C LYS A 560 -5.23 10.81 -28.37
N ARG A 561 -6.18 10.40 -29.21
CA ARG A 561 -7.56 10.12 -28.77
C ARG A 561 -7.79 8.63 -28.62
N TYR A 562 -8.47 8.25 -27.53
CA TYR A 562 -8.73 6.87 -27.17
C TYR A 562 -10.21 6.67 -26.82
N LEU A 563 -10.72 5.46 -27.06
CA LEU A 563 -11.99 4.99 -26.53
C LEU A 563 -11.72 4.30 -25.19
N GLY A 564 -12.42 4.70 -24.13
CA GLY A 564 -12.22 4.11 -22.81
C GLY A 564 -13.47 4.10 -21.96
N ILE A 565 -13.36 3.44 -20.80
CA ILE A 565 -14.37 3.39 -19.75
C ILE A 565 -13.81 4.10 -18.53
N TRP A 566 -14.61 4.92 -17.85
CA TRP A 566 -14.28 5.59 -16.59
C TRP A 566 -15.46 5.59 -15.63
N TYR A 567 -15.21 5.95 -14.37
CA TYR A 567 -16.29 6.16 -13.41
C TYR A 567 -17.05 7.46 -13.72
N HIS A 568 -18.36 7.36 -13.90
CA HIS A 568 -19.21 8.47 -14.32
C HIS A 568 -19.35 9.58 -13.26
N GLN A 569 -19.50 9.20 -11.99
CA GLN A 569 -19.83 10.14 -10.90
C GLN A 569 -18.62 10.70 -10.16
N LEU A 570 -17.40 10.31 -10.55
CA LEU A 570 -16.20 10.81 -9.87
C LEU A 570 -15.79 12.18 -10.42
N PRO A 571 -15.38 13.13 -9.55
CA PRO A 571 -14.98 14.47 -9.98
C PRO A 571 -13.69 14.47 -10.81
N VAL A 572 -12.89 13.41 -10.69
CA VAL A 572 -11.67 13.20 -11.48
C VAL A 572 -11.93 12.06 -12.45
N GLN A 573 -11.76 12.33 -13.75
CA GLN A 573 -11.94 11.33 -14.80
C GLN A 573 -10.95 10.17 -14.61
N THR A 574 -11.42 9.09 -13.99
CA THR A 574 -10.60 7.93 -13.65
C THR A 574 -10.87 6.83 -14.66
N ILE A 575 -9.96 6.69 -15.63
CA ILE A 575 -10.02 5.66 -16.67
C ILE A 575 -9.75 4.29 -16.04
N VAL A 576 -10.54 3.29 -16.40
CA VAL A 576 -10.43 1.89 -15.93
C VAL A 576 -10.24 0.88 -17.06
N TRP A 577 -10.47 1.29 -18.31
CA TRP A 577 -10.25 0.46 -19.49
C TRP A 577 -10.04 1.30 -20.75
N VAL A 578 -9.19 0.85 -21.68
CA VAL A 578 -8.86 1.56 -22.93
C VAL A 578 -8.85 0.59 -24.11
N ALA A 579 -9.75 0.79 -25.07
CA ALA A 579 -9.97 -0.14 -26.19
C ALA A 579 -8.83 -0.13 -27.22
N ASN A 580 -8.42 1.07 -27.64
CA ASN A 580 -7.46 1.27 -28.73
C ASN A 580 -6.10 1.75 -28.22
N ARG A 581 -5.67 1.21 -27.07
CA ARG A 581 -4.45 1.64 -26.36
C ARG A 581 -3.18 1.62 -27.22
N GLU A 582 -3.09 0.70 -28.18
CA GLU A 582 -1.96 0.58 -29.11
C GLU A 582 -2.11 1.39 -30.42
N ARG A 583 -3.34 1.74 -30.78
CA ARG A 583 -3.69 2.37 -32.07
C ARG A 583 -4.63 3.55 -31.82
N PRO A 584 -4.12 4.68 -31.27
CA PRO A 584 -4.90 5.88 -31.02
C PRO A 584 -5.50 6.45 -32.31
N VAL A 585 -6.63 7.15 -32.16
CA VAL A 585 -7.19 7.96 -33.24
C VAL A 585 -6.42 9.28 -33.30
N SER A 586 -6.02 9.71 -34.50
CA SER A 586 -5.11 10.85 -34.69
C SER A 586 -5.79 12.22 -34.63
N ASP A 587 -7.11 12.29 -34.65
CA ASP A 587 -7.90 13.51 -34.73
C ASP A 587 -9.27 13.33 -34.04
N SER A 588 -10.18 14.31 -34.20
CA SER A 588 -11.50 14.28 -33.56
C SER A 588 -12.54 13.38 -34.25
N SER A 589 -12.19 12.76 -35.38
CA SER A 589 -13.14 12.05 -36.25
C SER A 589 -13.44 10.60 -35.85
N GLY A 590 -12.95 10.15 -34.69
CA GLY A 590 -13.17 8.80 -34.19
C GLY A 590 -14.66 8.51 -34.03
N ILE A 591 -15.13 7.45 -34.69
CA ILE A 591 -16.50 6.93 -34.59
C ILE A 591 -16.43 5.49 -34.12
N PHE A 592 -17.08 5.19 -33.00
CA PHE A 592 -17.22 3.84 -32.47
C PHE A 592 -18.60 3.28 -32.82
N THR A 593 -18.67 2.10 -33.43
CA THR A 593 -19.93 1.51 -33.94
C THR A 593 -19.86 -0.02 -33.99
N ILE A 594 -21.03 -0.65 -34.10
CA ILE A 594 -21.17 -2.05 -34.52
C ILE A 594 -21.31 -2.08 -36.05
N ASP A 595 -20.55 -2.95 -36.72
CA ASP A 595 -20.65 -3.11 -38.16
C ASP A 595 -21.77 -4.06 -38.60
N THR A 596 -22.00 -4.17 -39.91
CA THR A 596 -23.05 -5.04 -40.47
C THR A 596 -22.84 -6.52 -40.21
N GLN A 597 -21.63 -6.93 -39.81
CA GLN A 597 -21.29 -8.30 -39.42
C GLN A 597 -21.45 -8.52 -37.91
N GLY A 598 -21.81 -7.48 -37.14
CA GLY A 598 -22.00 -7.54 -35.70
C GLY A 598 -20.73 -7.35 -34.88
N SER A 599 -19.63 -6.88 -35.49
CA SER A 599 -18.34 -6.65 -34.83
C SER A 599 -18.20 -5.20 -34.33
N LEU A 600 -17.55 -5.03 -33.17
CA LEU A 600 -17.17 -3.74 -32.62
C LEU A 600 -15.98 -3.15 -33.38
N LEU A 601 -16.10 -1.90 -33.82
CA LEU A 601 -14.99 -1.22 -34.50
C LEU A 601 -14.94 0.28 -34.22
N ILE A 602 -13.75 0.86 -34.40
CA ILE A 602 -13.50 2.30 -34.44
C ILE A 602 -13.10 2.66 -35.87
N ARG A 603 -13.68 3.74 -36.42
CA ARG A 603 -13.27 4.34 -37.70
C ARG A 603 -12.82 5.76 -37.51
N ASP A 604 -11.84 6.19 -38.29
CA ASP A 604 -11.47 7.59 -38.44
C ASP A 604 -11.88 8.15 -39.82
N SER A 605 -11.80 9.47 -39.98
CA SER A 605 -12.09 10.17 -41.24
C SER A 605 -11.13 9.84 -42.37
N LYS A 606 -9.96 9.27 -42.06
CA LYS A 606 -8.96 8.81 -43.03
C LYS A 606 -9.30 7.43 -43.59
N GLY A 607 -10.35 6.78 -43.08
CA GLY A 607 -10.79 5.45 -43.48
C GLY A 607 -10.05 4.32 -42.77
N THR A 608 -9.24 4.61 -41.74
CA THR A 608 -8.64 3.58 -40.89
C THR A 608 -9.74 2.90 -40.09
N VAL A 609 -9.78 1.56 -40.13
CA VAL A 609 -10.71 0.75 -39.36
C VAL A 609 -9.94 -0.10 -38.35
N LEU A 610 -10.34 -0.01 -37.08
CA LEU A 610 -9.82 -0.82 -35.97
C LEU A 610 -10.93 -1.73 -35.48
N VAL A 611 -10.81 -3.03 -35.73
CA VAL A 611 -11.75 -4.03 -35.23
C VAL A 611 -11.34 -4.41 -33.80
N LEU A 612 -12.26 -4.24 -32.84
CA LEU A 612 -12.03 -4.50 -31.42
C LEU A 612 -12.48 -5.92 -31.01
N SER A 613 -13.42 -6.52 -31.74
CA SER A 613 -13.93 -7.88 -31.50
C SER A 613 -13.88 -8.70 -32.80
N SER A 614 -13.34 -9.93 -32.78
CA SER A 614 -13.48 -10.86 -33.92
C SER A 614 -14.47 -11.97 -33.58
N SER A 615 -15.68 -11.94 -34.12
CA SER A 615 -16.59 -13.09 -34.05
C SER A 615 -16.31 -14.02 -35.23
N THR A 616 -15.99 -15.29 -34.96
CA THR A 616 -15.89 -16.37 -35.97
C THR A 616 -17.23 -17.08 -36.21
N ASN A 617 -18.31 -16.68 -35.52
CA ASN A 617 -19.59 -17.40 -35.59
C ASN A 617 -20.48 -16.87 -36.73
N THR A 618 -20.38 -17.56 -37.87
CA THR A 618 -21.21 -17.46 -39.07
C THR A 618 -22.61 -18.11 -38.90
N LYS A 619 -23.26 -17.95 -37.75
CA LYS A 619 -24.64 -18.42 -37.55
C LYS A 619 -25.51 -17.38 -36.89
N GLY A 620 -26.25 -16.67 -37.74
CA GLY A 620 -27.43 -15.89 -37.35
C GLY A 620 -27.24 -14.38 -37.53
N SER A 621 -27.44 -13.90 -38.75
CA SER A 621 -27.92 -12.52 -38.91
C SER A 621 -29.24 -12.41 -38.14
N ASN A 622 -29.24 -11.67 -37.04
CA ASN A 622 -30.07 -10.48 -36.88
C ASN A 622 -29.99 -10.01 -35.42
N GLN A 623 -29.35 -8.85 -35.27
CA GLN A 623 -29.26 -8.00 -34.06
C GLN A 623 -28.28 -8.51 -32.99
N THR A 624 -27.03 -8.05 -33.08
CA THR A 624 -26.12 -7.95 -31.93
C THR A 624 -26.32 -6.60 -31.25
N MET A 625 -26.12 -6.57 -29.94
CA MET A 625 -26.08 -5.33 -29.16
C MET A 625 -24.84 -5.28 -28.29
N ALA A 626 -24.31 -4.09 -28.08
CA ALA A 626 -23.25 -3.85 -27.12
C ALA A 626 -23.81 -3.11 -25.91
N LYS A 627 -23.44 -3.50 -24.69
CA LYS A 627 -24.00 -2.93 -23.46
C LYS A 627 -22.92 -2.66 -22.42
N LEU A 628 -22.95 -1.49 -21.81
CA LEU A 628 -22.12 -1.15 -20.66
C LEU A 628 -22.86 -1.56 -19.36
N MET A 629 -22.27 -2.50 -18.63
CA MET A 629 -22.82 -2.99 -17.36
C MET A 629 -22.36 -2.13 -16.18
N ASP A 630 -23.11 -2.17 -15.07
CA ASP A 630 -22.75 -1.47 -13.83
C ASP A 630 -21.52 -2.05 -13.11
N SER A 631 -21.05 -3.24 -13.52
CA SER A 631 -19.76 -3.78 -13.12
C SER A 631 -18.58 -3.09 -13.81
N GLY A 632 -18.83 -2.31 -14.87
CA GLY A 632 -17.80 -1.79 -15.76
C GLY A 632 -17.47 -2.73 -16.93
N ASN A 633 -18.06 -3.93 -16.97
CA ASN A 633 -17.90 -4.84 -18.10
C ASN A 633 -18.71 -4.33 -19.31
N PHE A 634 -18.03 -4.03 -20.40
CA PHE A 634 -18.64 -3.75 -21.68
C PHE A 634 -18.71 -5.04 -22.50
N VAL A 635 -19.94 -5.45 -22.85
CA VAL A 635 -20.20 -6.75 -23.47
C VAL A 635 -20.86 -6.60 -24.84
N LEU A 636 -20.51 -7.49 -25.76
CA LEU A 636 -21.20 -7.71 -27.03
C LEU A 636 -21.98 -9.02 -26.92
N LYS A 637 -23.28 -8.99 -27.20
CA LYS A 637 -24.15 -10.17 -27.10
C LYS A 637 -25.26 -10.19 -28.14
N PRO A 638 -25.88 -11.35 -28.42
CA PRO A 638 -27.07 -11.43 -29.24
C PRO A 638 -28.24 -10.69 -28.56
N THR A 639 -29.15 -10.09 -29.32
CA THR A 639 -30.38 -9.48 -28.75
C THR A 639 -31.36 -10.53 -28.23
N ASN A 640 -31.31 -11.76 -28.76
CA ASN A 640 -32.19 -12.85 -28.37
C ASN A 640 -31.69 -13.53 -27.09
N TYR A 641 -31.92 -12.90 -25.92
CA TYR A 641 -31.90 -13.44 -24.55
C TYR A 641 -30.88 -14.57 -24.17
N SER A 642 -29.79 -14.78 -24.90
CA SER A 642 -28.73 -15.69 -24.44
C SER A 642 -27.94 -14.98 -23.36
N GLU A 643 -27.62 -15.70 -22.29
CA GLU A 643 -26.65 -15.23 -21.30
C GLU A 643 -25.22 -15.24 -21.84
N ASP A 644 -24.98 -15.95 -22.95
CA ASP A 644 -23.67 -16.05 -23.59
C ASP A 644 -23.20 -14.73 -24.20
N PHE A 645 -22.01 -14.31 -23.81
CA PHE A 645 -21.31 -13.17 -24.40
C PHE A 645 -20.57 -13.59 -25.68
N LEU A 646 -20.67 -12.79 -26.73
CA LEU A 646 -19.86 -12.95 -27.95
C LEU A 646 -18.46 -12.38 -27.76
N TRP A 647 -18.35 -11.33 -26.96
CA TRP A 647 -17.11 -10.67 -26.59
C TRP A 647 -17.35 -9.83 -25.33
N GLN A 648 -16.34 -9.68 -24.47
CA GLN A 648 -16.42 -8.82 -23.29
C GLN A 648 -15.09 -8.14 -22.98
N SER A 649 -15.17 -6.92 -22.45
CA SER A 649 -13.99 -6.13 -22.07
C SER A 649 -13.17 -6.75 -20.95
N PHE A 650 -13.80 -7.53 -20.07
CA PHE A 650 -13.13 -8.17 -18.94
C PHE A 650 -12.13 -9.25 -19.35
N ASP A 651 -12.27 -9.81 -20.56
CA ASP A 651 -11.29 -10.74 -21.15
C ASP A 651 -10.09 -10.01 -21.77
N HIS A 652 -10.14 -8.67 -21.83
CA HIS A 652 -9.09 -7.81 -22.37
C HIS A 652 -8.74 -6.68 -21.39
N PRO A 653 -8.25 -7.01 -20.19
CA PRO A 653 -7.90 -6.03 -19.17
C PRO A 653 -6.79 -5.07 -19.63
N THR A 654 -6.75 -3.87 -19.04
CA THR A 654 -5.66 -2.89 -19.25
C THR A 654 -4.77 -2.81 -18.02
N ASP A 655 -4.60 -1.64 -17.39
CA ASP A 655 -3.82 -1.48 -16.15
C ASP A 655 -4.64 -1.72 -14.89
N THR A 656 -5.97 -1.67 -15.00
CA THR A 656 -6.92 -1.73 -13.87
C THR A 656 -7.66 -3.07 -13.80
N PHE A 657 -7.80 -3.60 -12.59
CA PHE A 657 -8.56 -4.78 -12.20
C PHE A 657 -9.73 -4.38 -11.29
N LEU A 658 -10.94 -4.64 -11.76
CA LEU A 658 -12.22 -4.23 -11.17
C LEU A 658 -12.92 -5.40 -10.43
N PRO A 659 -13.92 -5.10 -9.56
CA PRO A 659 -14.73 -6.14 -8.94
C PRO A 659 -15.40 -7.05 -9.98
N GLY A 660 -15.38 -8.35 -9.73
CA GLY A 660 -15.92 -9.38 -10.64
C GLY A 660 -15.01 -9.75 -11.81
N MET A 661 -13.88 -9.07 -12.01
CA MET A 661 -12.86 -9.51 -12.98
C MET A 661 -12.14 -10.75 -12.45
N VAL A 662 -11.63 -11.55 -13.39
CA VAL A 662 -10.91 -12.78 -13.13
C VAL A 662 -9.43 -12.57 -13.46
N LEU A 663 -8.54 -13.09 -12.61
CA LEU A 663 -7.10 -13.06 -12.81
C LEU A 663 -6.56 -14.49 -12.67
N GLY A 664 -5.99 -15.05 -13.72
CA GLY A 664 -5.54 -16.46 -13.76
C GLY A 664 -6.21 -17.34 -14.81
N GLY A 665 -7.28 -16.86 -15.49
CA GLY A 665 -7.85 -17.52 -16.66
C GLY A 665 -6.95 -17.44 -17.91
N GLN A 666 -7.35 -18.08 -19.01
CA GLN A 666 -6.59 -18.07 -20.28
C GLN A 666 -6.22 -16.63 -20.69
N ASN A 667 -4.93 -16.30 -20.64
CA ASN A 667 -4.34 -15.02 -21.09
C ASN A 667 -4.78 -13.73 -20.36
N GLN A 668 -5.29 -13.80 -19.12
CA GLN A 668 -5.69 -12.60 -18.38
C GLN A 668 -4.53 -12.01 -17.55
N VAL A 669 -3.98 -10.88 -18.01
CA VAL A 669 -2.88 -10.13 -17.39
C VAL A 669 -3.21 -8.64 -17.41
N ILE A 670 -3.10 -7.96 -16.27
CA ILE A 670 -3.14 -6.48 -16.25
C ILE A 670 -1.74 -5.92 -16.52
N THR A 671 -1.67 -4.93 -17.39
CA THR A 671 -0.41 -4.32 -17.87
C THR A 671 -0.49 -2.81 -17.73
N SER A 672 0.54 -2.23 -17.11
CA SER A 672 0.63 -0.79 -16.85
C SER A 672 0.48 0.01 -18.14
N TRP A 673 0.13 1.28 -17.98
CA TRP A 673 0.36 2.24 -19.06
C TRP A 673 1.85 2.45 -19.25
N LYS A 674 2.22 2.90 -20.45
CA LYS A 674 3.59 3.25 -20.78
C LYS A 674 4.04 4.52 -20.07
N SER A 675 3.14 5.49 -19.98
CA SER A 675 3.32 6.74 -19.23
C SER A 675 1.94 7.31 -18.85
N SER A 676 1.92 8.39 -18.07
CA SER A 676 0.67 9.04 -17.65
C SER A 676 -0.19 9.57 -18.80
N ASP A 677 0.41 9.79 -19.97
CA ASP A 677 -0.19 10.35 -21.18
C ASP A 677 -0.28 9.35 -22.35
N ASP A 678 0.29 8.14 -22.22
CA ASP A 678 0.26 7.09 -23.24
C ASP A 678 -0.24 5.75 -22.65
N PRO A 679 -1.54 5.42 -22.86
CA PRO A 679 -2.14 4.17 -22.41
C PRO A 679 -1.59 2.90 -23.06
N ALA A 680 -0.71 2.98 -24.06
CA ALA A 680 -0.07 1.80 -24.65
C ALA A 680 0.55 0.89 -23.57
N ALA A 681 0.74 -0.40 -23.88
CA ALA A 681 1.34 -1.35 -22.95
C ALA A 681 2.71 -0.84 -22.45
N GLY A 682 2.82 -0.68 -21.14
CA GLY A 682 4.06 -0.37 -20.45
C GLY A 682 4.87 -1.62 -20.09
N ASP A 683 5.95 -1.40 -19.33
CA ASP A 683 6.93 -2.44 -19.05
C ASP A 683 6.50 -3.41 -17.94
N PHE A 684 5.47 -3.06 -17.16
CA PHE A 684 5.06 -3.82 -15.98
C PHE A 684 3.73 -4.54 -16.17
N SER A 685 3.68 -5.80 -15.73
CA SER A 685 2.46 -6.61 -15.81
C SER A 685 2.28 -7.53 -14.60
N LEU A 686 1.04 -7.73 -14.18
CA LEU A 686 0.64 -8.63 -13.10
C LEU A 686 -0.33 -9.68 -13.64
N GLY A 687 0.05 -10.95 -13.56
CA GLY A 687 -0.74 -12.04 -14.13
C GLY A 687 0.09 -13.26 -14.47
N LEU A 688 -0.49 -14.18 -15.27
CA LEU A 688 0.22 -15.31 -15.86
C LEU A 688 1.35 -14.79 -16.76
N GLY A 689 2.55 -15.35 -16.63
CA GLY A 689 3.64 -15.02 -17.53
C GLY A 689 3.18 -15.23 -18.99
N PRO A 690 3.58 -14.37 -19.93
CA PRO A 690 2.91 -14.18 -21.23
C PRO A 690 2.75 -15.39 -22.16
N ASN A 691 3.15 -16.62 -21.81
CA ASN A 691 3.06 -17.78 -22.72
C ASN A 691 2.91 -19.18 -22.08
N GLY A 692 2.65 -19.33 -20.77
CA GLY A 692 2.45 -20.66 -20.16
C GLY A 692 3.62 -21.67 -20.33
N THR A 693 4.72 -21.27 -20.96
CA THR A 693 5.92 -22.04 -21.25
C THR A 693 7.10 -21.08 -21.22
N HIS A 694 8.17 -21.56 -20.58
CA HIS A 694 9.44 -20.88 -20.36
C HIS A 694 10.12 -20.50 -21.69
N GLN A 695 9.88 -19.31 -22.27
CA GLN A 695 10.79 -18.67 -23.22
C GLN A 695 10.46 -17.19 -23.55
N LEU A 696 11.53 -16.43 -23.81
CA LEU A 696 11.63 -14.99 -24.01
C LEU A 696 10.90 -14.48 -25.27
N LEU A 697 10.08 -13.42 -25.14
CA LEU A 697 9.66 -12.57 -26.26
C LEU A 697 10.16 -11.15 -26.01
N ILE A 698 11.17 -10.72 -26.76
CA ILE A 698 11.60 -9.33 -26.81
C ILE A 698 10.65 -8.58 -27.75
N ARG A 699 9.91 -7.59 -27.24
CA ARG A 699 9.28 -6.57 -28.08
C ARG A 699 9.94 -5.22 -27.79
N GLN A 700 10.92 -4.87 -28.61
CA GLN A 700 11.30 -3.48 -28.82
C GLN A 700 11.53 -3.25 -30.32
N ARG A 701 10.72 -2.35 -30.88
CA ARG A 701 10.79 -1.75 -32.24
C ARG A 701 11.54 -2.53 -33.33
N GLY A 702 10.77 -3.25 -34.15
CA GLY A 702 10.97 -3.22 -35.61
C GLY A 702 12.15 -3.96 -36.24
N GLN A 703 12.96 -4.76 -35.53
CA GLN A 703 13.88 -5.71 -36.18
C GLN A 703 13.96 -7.03 -35.43
N VAL A 704 13.77 -8.13 -36.16
CA VAL A 704 13.91 -9.51 -35.67
C VAL A 704 15.38 -9.88 -35.71
N THR A 705 15.98 -10.20 -34.57
CA THR A 705 17.22 -10.98 -34.53
C THR A 705 17.05 -12.13 -33.55
N ASN A 706 17.10 -13.36 -34.10
CA ASN A 706 17.38 -14.56 -33.32
C ASN A 706 18.87 -14.53 -32.93
N SER A 707 19.20 -14.83 -31.68
CA SER A 707 20.52 -15.38 -31.40
C SER A 707 20.49 -16.36 -30.23
N GLN A 708 20.88 -17.60 -30.54
CA GLN A 708 21.62 -18.43 -29.63
C GLN A 708 23.01 -17.78 -29.42
N ASN A 709 23.38 -17.52 -28.17
CA ASN A 709 24.73 -17.45 -27.59
C ASN A 709 24.80 -16.41 -26.47
N PHE A 710 24.68 -16.87 -25.23
CA PHE A 710 25.00 -16.13 -24.03
C PHE A 710 26.52 -16.24 -23.79
N SER A 711 27.29 -15.24 -24.23
CA SER A 711 28.65 -14.95 -23.76
C SER A 711 29.19 -13.67 -24.43
N LEU A 712 28.56 -12.51 -24.20
CA LEU A 712 29.15 -11.20 -24.60
C LEU A 712 28.42 -9.98 -23.99
N VAL A 713 28.07 -10.04 -22.70
CA VAL A 713 27.52 -8.88 -21.95
C VAL A 713 28.47 -8.41 -20.83
N LEU A 714 29.70 -8.92 -20.78
CA LEU A 714 30.74 -8.42 -19.87
C LEU A 714 31.71 -7.41 -20.53
N GLU A 715 31.50 -7.00 -21.79
CA GLU A 715 32.42 -6.10 -22.52
C GLU A 715 31.79 -4.77 -22.99
N MET A 716 30.55 -4.45 -22.62
CA MET A 716 29.92 -3.15 -22.98
C MET A 716 29.89 -2.12 -21.84
N ALA A 717 30.55 -2.39 -20.71
CA ALA A 717 30.71 -1.43 -19.61
C ALA A 717 31.82 -0.37 -19.88
N THR A 718 32.53 -0.46 -21.00
CA THR A 718 33.71 0.36 -21.32
C THR A 718 33.49 1.46 -22.35
N TYR A 719 32.24 1.77 -22.76
CA TYR A 719 31.99 2.77 -23.82
C TYR A 719 31.32 4.08 -23.36
N PHE A 720 30.90 4.23 -22.09
CA PHE A 720 30.15 5.42 -21.66
C PHE A 720 30.84 6.37 -20.67
N TYR A 721 31.97 5.99 -20.08
CA TYR A 721 32.65 6.84 -19.09
C TYR A 721 34.11 7.07 -19.49
N ASN A 722 34.31 7.93 -20.48
CA ASN A 722 35.62 8.48 -20.81
C ASN A 722 36.24 9.14 -19.57
N PHE A 723 37.29 8.53 -19.05
CA PHE A 723 38.09 8.97 -17.91
C PHE A 723 38.86 10.27 -18.17
N SER A 724 39.30 10.92 -17.10
CA SER A 724 40.65 11.51 -17.06
C SER A 724 41.30 11.19 -15.71
N TYR A 725 42.41 10.47 -15.79
CA TYR A 725 43.26 10.03 -14.69
C TYR A 725 44.42 11.03 -14.52
N VAL A 726 44.84 11.30 -13.28
CA VAL A 726 46.21 11.75 -12.96
C VAL A 726 46.71 10.91 -11.79
N PRO A 727 47.83 10.16 -11.91
CA PRO A 727 48.39 9.36 -10.83
C PRO A 727 49.17 10.23 -9.86
N LEU A 728 49.09 9.93 -8.56
CA LEU A 728 50.19 10.17 -7.64
C LEU A 728 50.56 8.85 -6.96
N SER A 729 51.69 8.32 -7.39
CA SER A 729 52.46 7.28 -6.71
C SER A 729 53.17 7.85 -5.48
N GLY A 730 53.21 7.06 -4.39
CA GLY A 730 54.29 7.08 -3.41
C GLY A 730 53.96 7.54 -1.99
N LEU A 731 53.39 6.64 -1.18
CA LEU A 731 53.84 6.15 0.15
C LEU A 731 52.68 5.51 0.91
#